data_AF-A0A9E1IWN0-F1
#
_entry.id   AF-A0A9E1IWN0-F1
#
_cell.length_a   1.000
_cell.length_b   1.000
_cell.length_c   1.000
_cell.angle_alpha   90.00
_cell.angle_beta   90.00
_cell.angle_gamma   90.00
#
_symmetry.space_group_name_H-M   'P 1'
#
loop_
_entity.id
_entity.type
_entity.pdbx_description
1 polymer ?
#
loop_
_entity_poly.entity_id
_entity_poly.type
_entity_poly.pdbx_seq_one_letter_code
_entity_poly.pdbx_strand_id
1 'polypeptide(L)'
;MTLASKIFTKNSFRLILGIIFLAGIVMLPSRVPAWLDGLPWNGVAETWVVLAIIPFLFALGRRFLSFKYSIFFLAGILVVKIILYSGAPAGGWLVKAYPKMSQEELFYDTGYCVYFKDVCKRQEPRHMMGKFNLLTSEGWVKTFATTWNQNASGILQKPWREKMDFPLDWAIPLSVKRYEDLNPIYEIEGTLFVPEGKQFALIAEGVEEGSLLAKNKEGKDVVLFPVKSFAEVKQVALLPEGKWRVSGKLKYKGAQWSLIPVWVESNQAVISNMSRGSFWQDESVLSLDSNTIAFYKGLSWVSDALMCLFFLAWAIWTAGILVKEQVLTLPLAGFSSLILFVSIFFGPMIDKVLKMVNQVDVTKISHLGVSTIFAGLGFLFWTYIKKDYRIFHSSRIVRSTFVFFGLPSLVFFLHTWGHKIGQWYVFVAGNDMTGYQFFSRRIVVGGEWFTGGESAVMGRELYPYVRALAGGLFGQSVVSWSMFDVWCVLGAATLLGSLALKFRMPPLTAFLTSMAYLCMTFNGSYRYCIGQGMSENTAMLFLFLAAWFLLQARESGRINIFLATLCGILGYWGRQDHLGVIAAIALLTLEPVKGPTGGWKEYWERFKIGWHRLAYYWTGGIVIGVGLVCWRNWVLEAGFFIAGKGHPRFEDEGVTPLWHFYEIITGNNWPIPMSISAYFLASGLFVALLALVWRPKPLFNFPLSFGIAFLGLFAPYIFVSTIAYSPRWSLHFLPLALLSLMIFLNNVFKENRIILKFNEKN
;
A
#
# COMPACT_ATOMS: atom_id res chain seq x y z
N MET A 1 9.60 18.64 -32.75
CA MET A 1 10.32 19.43 -31.71
C MET A 1 9.49 20.60 -31.12
N THR A 2 8.44 21.08 -31.79
CA THR A 2 7.54 22.17 -31.34
C THR A 2 6.40 21.75 -30.40
N LEU A 3 6.16 20.45 -30.19
CA LEU A 3 5.15 19.95 -29.24
C LEU A 3 5.68 19.86 -27.80
N ALA A 4 6.96 19.51 -27.64
CA ALA A 4 7.60 19.42 -26.32
C ALA A 4 7.75 20.78 -25.63
N SER A 5 7.99 21.86 -26.39
CA SER A 5 8.14 23.22 -25.83
C SER A 5 6.83 23.84 -25.34
N LYS A 6 5.66 23.42 -25.87
CA LYS A 6 4.34 23.83 -25.35
C LYS A 6 3.90 23.04 -24.12
N ILE A 7 4.42 21.84 -23.91
CA ILE A 7 4.02 20.96 -22.80
C ILE A 7 4.73 21.34 -21.49
N PHE A 8 5.94 21.89 -21.57
CA PHE A 8 6.68 22.35 -20.40
C PHE A 8 6.51 23.84 -20.17
N THR A 9 5.40 24.21 -19.53
CA THR A 9 5.35 25.53 -18.89
C THR A 9 6.46 25.62 -17.85
N LYS A 10 6.99 26.83 -17.61
CA LYS A 10 8.01 27.10 -16.57
C LYS A 10 7.65 26.51 -15.20
N ASN A 11 6.36 26.41 -14.89
CA ASN A 11 5.86 25.82 -13.64
C ASN A 11 5.90 24.29 -13.65
N SER A 12 5.65 23.65 -14.80
CA SER A 12 5.76 22.19 -14.95
C SER A 12 7.20 21.71 -14.74
N PHE A 13 8.18 22.40 -15.33
CA PHE A 13 9.60 22.06 -15.15
C PHE A 13 10.04 22.17 -13.68
N ARG A 14 9.66 23.27 -13.02
CA ARG A 14 9.96 23.47 -11.59
C ARG A 14 9.34 22.40 -10.70
N LEU A 15 8.09 22.04 -10.97
CA LEU A 15 7.43 20.97 -10.22
C LEU A 15 8.18 19.64 -10.37
N ILE A 16 8.59 19.29 -11.60
CA ILE A 16 9.36 18.07 -11.86
C ILE A 16 10.69 18.10 -11.12
N LEU A 17 11.41 19.23 -11.16
CA LEU A 17 12.66 19.40 -10.43
C LEU A 17 12.48 19.27 -8.91
N GLY A 18 11.43 19.89 -8.34
CA GLY A 18 11.10 19.75 -6.92
C GLY A 18 10.76 18.31 -6.53
N ILE A 19 10.05 17.57 -7.39
CA ILE A 19 9.78 16.14 -7.18
C ILE A 19 11.06 15.32 -7.21
N ILE A 20 11.95 15.56 -8.18
CA ILE A 20 13.23 14.85 -8.29
C ILE A 20 14.11 15.10 -7.05
N PHE A 21 14.22 16.35 -6.59
CA PHE A 21 15.01 16.64 -5.39
C PHE A 21 14.41 16.02 -4.13
N LEU A 22 13.08 16.11 -3.95
CA LEU A 22 12.41 15.45 -2.83
C LEU A 22 12.63 13.92 -2.86
N ALA A 23 12.48 13.30 -4.04
CA ALA A 23 12.73 11.87 -4.20
C ALA A 23 14.20 11.53 -3.87
N GLY A 24 15.16 12.31 -4.37
CA GLY A 24 16.58 12.13 -4.06
C GLY A 24 16.88 12.18 -2.56
N ILE A 25 16.34 13.18 -1.84
CA ILE A 25 16.53 13.33 -0.38
C ILE A 25 15.95 12.14 0.39
N VAL A 26 14.75 11.72 0.01
CA VAL A 26 14.02 10.65 0.70
C VAL A 26 14.62 9.28 0.36
N MET A 27 15.18 9.09 -0.82
CA MET A 27 15.77 7.82 -1.23
C MET A 27 17.23 7.65 -0.77
N LEU A 28 18.03 8.72 -0.74
CA LEU A 28 19.48 8.63 -0.48
C LEU A 28 19.77 8.35 1.00
N PRO A 29 20.44 7.21 1.33
CA PRO A 29 20.84 6.86 2.69
C PRO A 29 21.77 7.91 3.30
N SER A 30 21.54 8.35 4.54
CA SER A 30 22.48 9.22 5.27
C SER A 30 23.69 8.44 5.78
N ARG A 31 23.63 7.10 5.78
CA ARG A 31 24.62 6.15 6.33
C ARG A 31 24.78 6.23 7.85
N VAL A 32 24.56 7.39 8.47
CA VAL A 32 24.43 7.55 9.92
C VAL A 32 22.96 7.44 10.30
N PRO A 33 22.58 6.63 11.32
CA PRO A 33 21.20 6.51 11.76
C PRO A 33 20.54 7.87 11.94
N ALA A 34 19.45 8.10 11.22
CA ALA A 34 18.66 9.33 11.21
C ALA A 34 17.17 8.99 11.28
N TRP A 35 16.31 9.99 11.46
CA TRP A 35 14.85 9.77 11.38
C TRP A 35 14.35 9.63 9.94
N LEU A 36 15.10 10.20 9.00
CA LEU A 36 14.85 10.07 7.58
C LEU A 36 16.15 9.63 6.92
N ASP A 37 16.59 8.41 7.25
CA ASP A 37 17.89 7.88 6.82
C ASP A 37 17.89 7.61 5.32
N GLY A 38 16.82 7.07 4.75
CA GLY A 38 16.69 6.84 3.31
C GLY A 38 16.18 5.44 3.04
N LEU A 39 16.56 4.85 1.90
CA LEU A 39 16.17 3.48 1.58
C LEU A 39 16.98 2.44 2.37
N PRO A 40 16.35 1.32 2.78
CA PRO A 40 14.92 1.06 2.69
C PRO A 40 14.13 1.85 3.74
N TRP A 41 12.90 2.28 3.42
CA TRP A 41 12.02 3.05 4.30
C TRP A 41 11.35 2.17 5.38
N ASN A 42 12.14 1.44 6.15
CA ASN A 42 11.67 0.52 7.19
C ASN A 42 11.73 1.11 8.61
N GLY A 43 12.14 2.37 8.73
CA GLY A 43 12.07 3.16 9.96
C GLY A 43 10.70 3.82 10.11
N VAL A 44 10.32 4.12 11.36
CA VAL A 44 8.98 4.62 11.69
C VAL A 44 8.74 5.98 11.06
N ALA A 45 9.67 6.93 11.23
CA ALA A 45 9.50 8.28 10.70
C ALA A 45 9.52 8.30 9.16
N GLU A 46 10.42 7.55 8.50
CA GLU A 46 10.43 7.38 7.04
C GLU A 46 9.11 6.83 6.53
N THR A 47 8.62 5.75 7.14
CA THR A 47 7.39 5.09 6.72
C THR A 47 6.21 6.05 6.79
N TRP A 48 6.09 6.81 7.89
CA TRP A 48 5.01 7.80 8.05
C TRP A 48 5.11 8.94 7.03
N VAL A 49 6.32 9.45 6.79
CA VAL A 49 6.55 10.52 5.83
C VAL A 49 6.21 10.07 4.41
N VAL A 50 6.68 8.89 4.00
CA VAL A 50 6.51 8.38 2.63
C VAL A 50 5.10 7.87 2.37
N LEU A 51 4.49 7.16 3.33
CA LEU A 51 3.17 6.54 3.12
C LEU A 51 1.99 7.45 3.46
N ALA A 52 2.16 8.51 4.26
CA ALA A 52 1.06 9.39 4.61
C ALA A 52 1.33 10.87 4.27
N ILE A 53 2.41 11.45 4.79
CA ILE A 53 2.62 12.90 4.72
C ILE A 53 2.86 13.36 3.28
N ILE A 54 3.83 12.76 2.57
CA ILE A 54 4.17 13.15 1.19
C ILE A 54 2.96 13.00 0.26
N PRO A 55 2.28 11.84 0.18
CA PRO A 55 1.17 11.69 -0.77
C PRO A 55 -0.02 12.61 -0.42
N PHE A 56 -0.31 12.83 0.87
CA PHE A 56 -1.36 13.74 1.30
C PHE A 56 -1.06 15.21 0.94
N LEU A 57 0.15 15.68 1.24
CA LEU A 57 0.59 17.03 0.87
C LEU A 57 0.72 17.20 -0.65
N PHE A 58 1.10 16.15 -1.38
CA PHE A 58 1.15 16.17 -2.83
C PHE A 58 -0.26 16.31 -3.43
N ALA A 59 -1.22 15.53 -2.95
CA ALA A 59 -2.60 15.55 -3.43
C ALA A 59 -3.26 16.95 -3.28
N LEU A 60 -2.99 17.63 -2.16
CA LEU A 60 -3.63 18.91 -1.83
C LEU A 60 -2.77 20.15 -2.16
N GLY A 61 -1.45 20.00 -2.17
CA GLY A 61 -0.50 21.09 -2.10
C GLY A 61 0.72 20.97 -3.01
N ARG A 62 0.70 20.14 -4.06
CA ARG A 62 1.84 19.96 -4.98
C ARG A 62 2.47 21.24 -5.55
N ARG A 63 1.73 22.36 -5.65
CA ARG A 63 2.29 23.61 -6.22
C ARG A 63 3.41 24.19 -5.34
N PHE A 64 3.48 23.84 -4.05
CA PHE A 64 4.58 24.23 -3.16
C PHE A 64 5.94 23.82 -3.73
N LEU A 65 6.03 22.59 -4.27
CA LEU A 65 7.24 22.04 -4.89
C LEU A 65 7.68 22.80 -6.15
N SER A 66 6.82 23.64 -6.73
CA SER A 66 7.16 24.45 -7.90
C SER A 66 7.74 25.83 -7.54
N PHE A 67 7.79 26.17 -6.25
CA PHE A 67 8.37 27.44 -5.80
C PHE A 67 9.89 27.41 -5.84
N LYS A 68 10.50 28.53 -6.27
CA LYS A 68 11.96 28.67 -6.34
C LYS A 68 12.62 28.38 -4.99
N TYR A 69 12.08 28.95 -3.90
CA TYR A 69 12.62 28.74 -2.55
C TYR A 69 12.49 27.30 -2.07
N SER A 70 11.37 26.63 -2.39
CA SER A 70 11.19 25.19 -2.10
C SER A 70 12.26 24.36 -2.81
N ILE A 71 12.51 24.63 -4.09
CA ILE A 71 13.53 23.93 -4.89
C ILE A 71 14.94 24.19 -4.35
N PHE A 72 15.30 25.44 -4.03
CA PHE A 72 16.62 25.75 -3.47
C PHE A 72 16.83 25.12 -2.09
N PHE A 73 15.79 25.10 -1.26
CA PHE A 73 15.84 24.45 0.05
C PHE A 73 16.04 22.94 -0.07
N LEU A 74 15.28 22.28 -0.96
CA LEU A 74 15.46 20.86 -1.28
C LEU A 74 16.86 20.58 -1.85
N ALA A 75 17.36 21.42 -2.76
CA ALA A 75 18.72 21.28 -3.28
C ALA A 75 19.78 21.35 -2.16
N GLY A 76 19.61 22.27 -1.20
CA GLY A 76 20.50 22.39 -0.03
C GLY A 76 20.48 21.13 0.84
N ILE A 77 19.29 20.59 1.15
CA ILE A 77 19.18 19.31 1.88
C ILE A 77 19.82 18.17 1.09
N LEU A 78 19.60 18.12 -0.23
CA LEU A 78 20.17 17.07 -1.07
C LEU A 78 21.71 17.12 -1.05
N VAL A 79 22.32 18.31 -1.06
CA VAL A 79 23.78 18.45 -0.91
C VAL A 79 24.25 17.90 0.44
N VAL A 80 23.55 18.23 1.54
CA VAL A 80 23.85 17.67 2.87
C VAL A 80 23.76 16.14 2.86
N LYS A 81 22.72 15.59 2.25
CA LYS A 81 22.53 14.14 2.07
C LYS A 81 23.64 13.49 1.22
N ILE A 82 24.09 14.14 0.15
CA ILE A 82 25.19 13.65 -0.68
C ILE A 82 26.52 13.65 0.09
N ILE A 83 26.78 14.67 0.90
CA ILE A 83 27.97 14.72 1.78
C ILE A 83 27.93 13.57 2.78
N LEU A 84 26.78 13.36 3.44
CA LEU A 84 26.59 12.23 4.36
C LEU A 84 26.78 10.88 3.66
N TYR A 85 26.10 10.66 2.52
CA TYR A 85 26.21 9.40 1.78
C TYR A 85 27.63 9.11 1.30
N SER A 86 28.36 10.12 0.85
CA SER A 86 29.69 9.93 0.26
C SER A 86 30.79 9.85 1.31
N GLY A 87 30.66 10.60 2.41
CA GLY A 87 31.71 10.73 3.43
C GLY A 87 31.46 9.94 4.71
N ALA A 88 30.21 9.79 5.15
CA ALA A 88 29.93 9.14 6.42
C ALA A 88 30.07 7.61 6.31
N PRO A 89 30.60 6.96 7.36
CA PRO A 89 30.61 5.51 7.42
C PRO A 89 29.20 4.94 7.59
N ALA A 90 29.00 3.71 7.10
CA ALA A 90 27.70 3.05 7.17
C ALA A 90 27.41 2.55 8.59
N GLY A 91 26.24 2.88 9.11
CA GLY A 91 25.78 2.59 10.46
C GLY A 91 25.06 1.25 10.60
N GLY A 92 25.11 0.70 11.81
CA GLY A 92 24.51 -0.58 12.18
C GLY A 92 25.47 -1.76 12.06
N TRP A 93 25.14 -2.89 12.68
CA TRP A 93 25.87 -4.15 12.48
C TRP A 93 25.30 -4.94 11.31
N LEU A 94 26.18 -5.58 10.55
CA LEU A 94 25.81 -6.53 9.51
C LEU A 94 25.37 -7.84 10.15
N VAL A 95 24.26 -8.39 9.68
CA VAL A 95 23.73 -9.68 10.13
C VAL A 95 23.53 -10.59 8.93
N LYS A 96 24.20 -11.75 8.94
CA LYS A 96 23.99 -12.83 7.97
C LYS A 96 23.22 -13.96 8.65
N ALA A 97 22.13 -14.41 8.01
CA ALA A 97 21.26 -15.46 8.56
C ALA A 97 21.52 -16.80 7.84
N TYR A 98 21.83 -17.84 8.62
CA TYR A 98 22.06 -19.20 8.15
C TYR A 98 20.90 -20.08 8.64
N PRO A 99 20.01 -20.52 7.74
CA PRO A 99 18.74 -21.17 8.11
C PRO A 99 18.89 -22.62 8.58
N LYS A 100 20.09 -23.20 8.56
CA LYS A 100 20.37 -24.63 8.83
C LYS A 100 19.50 -25.58 7.97
N MET A 101 19.19 -25.14 6.75
CA MET A 101 18.50 -25.89 5.70
C MET A 101 19.34 -25.81 4.43
N SER A 102 19.38 -26.90 3.67
CA SER A 102 19.98 -26.93 2.34
C SER A 102 19.19 -26.05 1.36
N GLN A 103 19.84 -25.66 0.25
CA GLN A 103 19.18 -24.93 -0.84
C GLN A 103 17.95 -25.69 -1.38
N GLU A 104 18.03 -27.03 -1.41
CA GLU A 104 16.95 -27.91 -1.84
C GLU A 104 15.80 -27.94 -0.83
N GLU A 105 16.08 -28.12 0.46
CA GLU A 105 15.06 -28.06 1.52
C GLU A 105 14.36 -26.71 1.55
N LEU A 106 15.11 -25.61 1.44
CA LEU A 106 14.52 -24.28 1.31
C LEU A 106 13.63 -24.19 0.07
N PHE A 107 14.05 -24.73 -1.07
CA PHE A 107 13.20 -24.71 -2.27
C PHE A 107 11.88 -25.49 -2.09
N TYR A 108 11.90 -26.66 -1.47
CA TYR A 108 10.67 -27.45 -1.27
C TYR A 108 9.79 -26.91 -0.15
N ASP A 109 10.39 -26.55 0.97
CA ASP A 109 9.67 -26.15 2.18
C ASP A 109 9.28 -24.68 2.16
N THR A 110 10.06 -23.83 1.49
CA THR A 110 9.81 -22.40 1.33
C THR A 110 9.38 -22.00 -0.08
N GLY A 111 9.02 -22.94 -0.96
CA GLY A 111 8.77 -22.65 -2.37
C GLY A 111 7.43 -23.12 -2.93
N TYR A 112 7.40 -23.19 -4.25
CA TYR A 112 6.24 -23.48 -5.11
C TYR A 112 5.44 -24.72 -4.66
N CYS A 113 6.11 -25.73 -4.12
CA CYS A 113 5.51 -27.00 -3.73
C CYS A 113 4.56 -26.94 -2.53
N VAL A 114 4.72 -25.95 -1.63
CA VAL A 114 3.73 -25.72 -0.56
C VAL A 114 2.38 -25.29 -1.15
N TYR A 115 2.45 -24.54 -2.25
CA TYR A 115 1.29 -23.96 -2.92
C TYR A 115 0.72 -24.85 -4.03
N PHE A 116 1.59 -25.61 -4.71
CA PHE A 116 1.27 -26.49 -5.84
C PHE A 116 1.79 -27.91 -5.59
N LYS A 117 1.33 -28.53 -4.50
CA LYS A 117 1.72 -29.89 -4.11
C LYS A 117 1.61 -30.89 -5.26
N ASP A 118 0.58 -30.76 -6.10
CA ASP A 118 0.32 -31.71 -7.18
C ASP A 118 1.20 -31.47 -8.42
N VAL A 119 1.66 -30.24 -8.65
CA VAL A 119 2.61 -29.93 -9.74
C VAL A 119 4.00 -30.45 -9.37
N CYS A 120 4.43 -30.27 -8.13
CA CYS A 120 5.70 -30.79 -7.65
C CYS A 120 5.77 -32.31 -7.56
N LYS A 121 4.62 -33.01 -7.50
CA LYS A 121 4.57 -34.47 -7.63
C LYS A 121 4.78 -34.98 -9.05
N ARG A 122 4.52 -34.15 -10.08
CA ARG A 122 4.49 -34.57 -11.50
C ARG A 122 5.71 -34.16 -12.31
N GLN A 123 6.45 -33.13 -11.91
CA GLN A 123 7.65 -32.66 -12.63
C GLN A 123 8.94 -32.99 -11.87
N GLU A 124 9.99 -33.41 -12.58
CA GLU A 124 11.33 -33.56 -12.00
C GLU A 124 11.86 -32.19 -11.54
N PRO A 125 12.07 -31.96 -10.24
CA PRO A 125 12.37 -30.63 -9.68
C PRO A 125 13.73 -30.05 -10.12
N ARG A 126 14.60 -30.87 -10.72
CA ARG A 126 15.97 -30.49 -11.10
C ARG A 126 16.03 -29.37 -12.14
N HIS A 127 15.05 -29.30 -13.05
CA HIS A 127 15.03 -28.24 -14.07
C HIS A 127 14.64 -26.86 -13.51
N MET A 128 13.92 -26.79 -12.39
CA MET A 128 13.55 -25.52 -11.73
C MET A 128 14.60 -25.01 -10.74
N MET A 129 15.33 -25.91 -10.06
CA MET A 129 16.38 -25.51 -9.08
C MET A 129 17.52 -24.70 -9.69
N GLY A 130 17.88 -24.94 -10.96
CA GLY A 130 19.04 -24.31 -11.60
C GLY A 130 18.96 -22.78 -11.73
N LYS A 131 17.79 -22.16 -11.49
CA LYS A 131 17.58 -20.70 -11.65
C LYS A 131 17.42 -19.95 -10.33
N PHE A 132 17.21 -20.61 -9.20
CA PHE A 132 16.82 -19.93 -7.95
C PHE A 132 17.76 -20.24 -6.79
N ASN A 133 18.68 -19.31 -6.50
CA ASN A 133 19.61 -19.36 -5.37
C ASN A 133 19.13 -18.44 -4.23
N LEU A 134 18.50 -19.06 -3.22
CA LEU A 134 18.06 -18.43 -1.98
C LEU A 134 19.26 -18.13 -1.07
N LEU A 135 20.24 -19.01 -1.10
CA LEU A 135 21.50 -18.88 -0.40
C LEU A 135 22.55 -18.19 -1.27
N THR A 136 23.49 -17.53 -0.62
CA THR A 136 24.75 -17.11 -1.23
C THR A 136 25.69 -18.30 -1.37
N SER A 137 26.81 -18.10 -2.06
CA SER A 137 27.90 -19.10 -2.11
C SER A 137 28.47 -19.43 -0.73
N GLU A 138 28.32 -18.52 0.23
CA GLU A 138 28.74 -18.69 1.63
C GLU A 138 27.69 -19.41 2.48
N GLY A 139 26.49 -19.69 1.95
CA GLY A 139 25.44 -20.44 2.63
C GLY A 139 24.49 -19.63 3.53
N TRP A 140 24.61 -18.30 3.56
CA TRP A 140 23.63 -17.42 4.22
C TRP A 140 22.56 -16.95 3.24
N VAL A 141 21.41 -16.52 3.77
CA VAL A 141 20.21 -16.28 2.97
C VAL A 141 20.08 -14.85 2.45
N LYS A 142 19.71 -14.71 1.17
CA LYS A 142 19.39 -13.41 0.58
C LYS A 142 18.01 -12.95 1.05
N THR A 143 17.86 -11.65 1.30
CA THR A 143 16.60 -11.04 1.74
C THR A 143 16.35 -9.74 0.96
N PHE A 144 15.25 -9.04 1.22
CA PHE A 144 15.05 -7.69 0.68
C PHE A 144 16.19 -6.73 1.04
N ALA A 145 16.82 -6.90 2.20
CA ALA A 145 17.97 -6.07 2.61
C ALA A 145 19.19 -6.30 1.69
N THR A 146 19.35 -7.51 1.15
CA THR A 146 20.44 -7.85 0.23
C THR A 146 20.42 -7.02 -1.06
N THR A 147 19.25 -6.50 -1.45
CA THR A 147 19.09 -5.55 -2.57
C THR A 147 19.86 -4.25 -2.34
N TRP A 148 19.97 -3.82 -1.08
CA TRP A 148 20.61 -2.58 -0.68
C TRP A 148 22.01 -2.79 -0.14
N ASN A 149 22.28 -3.96 0.46
CA ASN A 149 23.59 -4.35 0.96
C ASN A 149 23.86 -5.83 0.66
N GLN A 150 24.69 -6.09 -0.34
CA GLN A 150 24.98 -7.45 -0.83
C GLN A 150 25.71 -8.34 0.19
N ASN A 151 26.21 -7.77 1.29
CA ASN A 151 27.01 -8.47 2.30
C ASN A 151 26.20 -8.90 3.54
N ALA A 152 24.89 -8.64 3.58
CA ALA A 152 24.06 -8.97 4.73
C ALA A 152 22.65 -9.44 4.38
N SER A 153 22.09 -10.26 5.27
CA SER A 153 20.66 -10.59 5.32
C SER A 153 19.86 -9.48 6.01
N GLY A 154 20.48 -8.71 6.91
CA GLY A 154 19.86 -7.58 7.59
C GLY A 154 20.89 -6.66 8.24
N ILE A 155 20.47 -5.46 8.64
CA ILE A 155 21.32 -4.48 9.32
C ILE A 155 20.69 -4.14 10.67
N LEU A 156 21.41 -4.39 11.76
CA LEU A 156 20.97 -4.07 13.12
C LEU A 156 21.31 -2.61 13.44
N GLN A 157 20.34 -1.72 13.23
CA GLN A 157 20.43 -0.29 13.61
C GLN A 157 19.57 0.06 14.83
N LYS A 158 18.54 -0.75 15.09
CA LYS A 158 17.58 -0.63 16.20
C LYS A 158 17.41 -1.99 16.86
N PRO A 159 17.01 -2.04 18.14
CA PRO A 159 16.75 -3.31 18.82
C PRO A 159 15.75 -4.18 18.05
N TRP A 160 16.06 -5.47 17.93
CA TRP A 160 15.12 -6.50 17.48
C TRP A 160 14.51 -7.13 18.73
N ARG A 161 13.24 -6.87 18.97
CA ARG A 161 12.55 -7.28 20.20
C ARG A 161 11.78 -8.57 20.01
N GLU A 162 11.42 -8.87 18.77
CA GLU A 162 10.59 -10.00 18.41
C GLU A 162 11.21 -10.78 17.26
N LYS A 163 10.83 -12.05 17.15
CA LYS A 163 11.26 -12.95 16.07
C LYS A 163 11.00 -12.38 14.66
N MET A 164 9.93 -11.58 14.51
CA MET A 164 9.55 -10.93 13.25
C MET A 164 10.42 -9.73 12.87
N ASP A 165 11.30 -9.26 13.76
CA ASP A 165 12.28 -8.21 13.42
C ASP A 165 13.49 -8.77 12.68
N PHE A 166 13.77 -10.07 12.86
CA PHE A 166 14.92 -10.73 12.24
C PHE A 166 14.73 -10.88 10.72
N PRO A 167 15.83 -10.93 9.95
CA PRO A 167 15.80 -11.03 8.49
C PRO A 167 15.42 -12.45 8.03
N LEU A 168 14.13 -12.77 8.16
CA LEU A 168 13.54 -14.08 7.91
C LEU A 168 12.48 -14.07 6.81
N ASP A 169 12.50 -13.08 5.91
CA ASP A 169 11.58 -13.01 4.77
C ASP A 169 11.67 -14.24 3.83
N TRP A 170 12.73 -15.02 3.89
CA TRP A 170 12.84 -16.30 3.18
C TRP A 170 11.92 -17.39 3.75
N ALA A 171 11.48 -17.27 5.00
CA ALA A 171 10.60 -18.22 5.67
C ALA A 171 9.11 -18.03 5.33
N ILE A 172 8.77 -17.07 4.45
CA ILE A 172 7.39 -16.62 4.17
C ILE A 172 6.37 -17.74 3.94
N PRO A 173 6.65 -18.83 3.21
CA PRO A 173 5.63 -19.86 2.99
C PRO A 173 5.79 -21.09 3.90
N LEU A 174 6.61 -21.01 4.95
CA LEU A 174 6.66 -22.05 5.96
C LEU A 174 5.35 -22.11 6.76
N SER A 175 5.00 -23.32 7.20
CA SER A 175 3.96 -23.49 8.21
C SER A 175 4.44 -22.94 9.56
N VAL A 176 3.50 -22.50 10.41
CA VAL A 176 3.81 -21.98 11.75
C VAL A 176 4.65 -22.97 12.57
N LYS A 177 4.34 -24.26 12.49
CA LYS A 177 5.12 -25.32 13.17
C LYS A 177 6.58 -25.35 12.68
N ARG A 178 6.80 -25.37 11.37
CA ARG A 178 8.17 -25.35 10.81
C ARG A 178 8.92 -24.06 11.12
N TYR A 179 8.21 -22.94 11.22
CA TYR A 179 8.79 -21.66 11.59
C TYR A 179 9.36 -21.66 13.03
N GLU A 180 8.71 -22.35 13.96
CA GLU A 180 9.21 -22.52 15.32
C GLU A 180 10.49 -23.37 15.38
N ASP A 181 10.63 -24.32 14.44
CA ASP A 181 11.73 -25.28 14.38
C ASP A 181 12.96 -24.82 13.56
N LEU A 182 12.98 -23.58 13.04
CA LEU A 182 14.02 -23.10 12.11
C LEU A 182 15.45 -23.14 12.67
N ASN A 183 15.63 -22.90 13.96
CA ASN A 183 16.92 -22.90 14.67
C ASN A 183 18.11 -22.27 13.91
N PRO A 184 18.00 -21.03 13.40
CA PRO A 184 19.01 -20.41 12.55
C PRO A 184 20.22 -19.94 13.35
N ILE A 185 21.34 -19.80 12.63
CA ILE A 185 22.54 -19.14 13.13
C ILE A 185 22.60 -17.74 12.53
N TYR A 186 22.76 -16.73 13.38
CA TYR A 186 23.03 -15.36 12.95
C TYR A 186 24.49 -15.02 13.19
N GLU A 187 25.19 -14.70 12.11
CA GLU A 187 26.51 -14.12 12.16
C GLU A 187 26.38 -12.60 12.21
N ILE A 188 27.01 -12.00 13.20
CA ILE A 188 26.98 -10.56 13.47
C ILE A 188 28.40 -10.04 13.24
N GLU A 189 28.51 -8.94 12.48
CA GLU A 189 29.78 -8.24 12.27
C GLU A 189 29.56 -6.72 12.30
N GLY A 190 30.47 -6.00 12.94
CA GLY A 190 30.57 -4.55 12.82
C GLY A 190 31.46 -3.93 13.88
N THR A 191 31.38 -2.61 14.00
CA THR A 191 32.14 -1.81 14.97
C THR A 191 31.18 -1.18 15.97
N LEU A 192 31.61 -1.09 17.23
CA LEU A 192 30.88 -0.53 18.36
C LEU A 192 31.69 0.56 19.04
N PHE A 193 31.07 1.72 19.25
CA PHE A 193 31.62 2.80 20.06
C PHE A 193 30.86 2.88 21.38
N VAL A 194 31.53 2.50 22.46
CA VAL A 194 31.01 2.60 23.82
C VAL A 194 31.39 3.98 24.38
N PRO A 195 30.41 4.86 24.68
CA PRO A 195 30.67 6.20 25.20
C PRO A 195 31.37 6.18 26.56
N GLU A 196 32.03 7.29 26.89
CA GLU A 196 32.66 7.50 28.18
C GLU A 196 31.65 7.36 29.33
N GLY A 197 32.04 6.63 30.39
CA GLY A 197 31.18 6.38 31.55
C GLY A 197 30.00 5.42 31.30
N LYS A 198 29.98 4.73 30.15
CA LYS A 198 29.01 3.68 29.86
C LYS A 198 29.71 2.35 29.61
N GLN A 199 28.98 1.27 29.87
CA GLN A 199 29.37 -0.07 29.48
C GLN A 199 28.30 -0.66 28.54
N PHE A 200 28.67 -1.67 27.77
CA PHE A 200 27.79 -2.30 26.79
C PHE A 200 27.48 -3.76 27.15
N ALA A 201 26.22 -4.14 26.95
CA ALA A 201 25.76 -5.51 26.98
C ALA A 201 24.81 -5.79 25.82
N LEU A 202 24.59 -7.07 25.56
CA LEU A 202 23.68 -7.55 24.54
C LEU A 202 22.67 -8.49 25.20
N ILE A 203 21.39 -8.16 25.07
CA ILE A 203 20.29 -9.05 25.47
C ILE A 203 19.89 -9.82 24.22
N ALA A 204 19.93 -11.15 24.28
CA ALA A 204 19.48 -12.00 23.19
C ALA A 204 18.70 -13.21 23.73
N GLU A 205 17.41 -12.99 23.96
CA GLU A 205 16.48 -14.07 24.30
C GLU A 205 16.40 -15.08 23.15
N GLY A 206 16.34 -16.37 23.47
CA GLY A 206 16.28 -17.45 22.48
C GLY A 206 17.64 -17.91 21.96
N VAL A 207 18.76 -17.28 22.35
CA VAL A 207 20.10 -17.81 22.06
C VAL A 207 20.36 -19.08 22.89
N GLU A 208 20.66 -20.18 22.21
CA GLU A 208 21.04 -21.47 22.82
C GLU A 208 22.56 -21.56 22.98
N GLU A 209 23.30 -21.18 21.93
CA GLU A 209 24.75 -21.28 21.84
C GLU A 209 25.32 -20.07 21.10
N GLY A 210 26.55 -19.69 21.43
CA GLY A 210 27.29 -18.64 20.74
C GLY A 210 27.75 -17.50 21.65
N SER A 211 28.71 -16.74 21.16
CA SER A 211 29.22 -15.52 21.80
C SER A 211 29.72 -14.57 20.72
N LEU A 212 29.91 -13.30 21.08
CA LEU A 212 30.53 -12.31 20.21
C LEU A 212 31.92 -11.97 20.74
N LEU A 213 32.90 -11.89 19.85
CA LEU A 213 34.25 -11.45 20.17
C LEU A 213 34.36 -9.95 19.89
N ALA A 214 34.72 -9.17 20.91
CA ALA A 214 35.02 -7.75 20.79
C ALA A 214 36.53 -7.53 20.85
N LYS A 215 37.12 -6.95 19.79
CA LYS A 215 38.54 -6.62 19.71
C LYS A 215 38.75 -5.12 19.65
N ASN A 216 39.63 -4.56 20.49
CA ASN A 216 40.04 -3.17 20.37
C ASN A 216 41.33 -3.05 19.52
N LYS A 217 41.75 -1.81 19.21
CA LYS A 217 42.99 -1.54 18.46
C LYS A 217 44.28 -1.94 19.19
N GLU A 218 44.23 -2.06 20.52
CA GLU A 218 45.36 -2.41 21.36
C GLU A 218 45.56 -3.94 21.44
N GLY A 219 44.74 -4.72 20.72
CA GLY A 219 44.78 -6.17 20.71
C GLY A 219 44.10 -6.82 21.92
N LYS A 220 43.33 -6.05 22.71
CA LYS A 220 42.52 -6.58 23.81
C LYS A 220 41.27 -7.24 23.23
N ASP A 221 41.11 -8.51 23.57
CA ASP A 221 39.96 -9.33 23.21
C ASP A 221 39.04 -9.50 24.42
N VAL A 222 37.75 -9.24 24.24
CA VAL A 222 36.71 -9.46 25.25
C VAL A 222 35.61 -10.30 24.63
N VAL A 223 35.28 -11.42 25.28
CA VAL A 223 34.16 -12.27 24.86
C VAL A 223 32.88 -11.74 25.49
N LEU A 224 31.91 -11.41 24.65
CA LEU A 224 30.58 -10.96 25.02
C LEU A 224 29.62 -12.13 24.97
N PHE A 225 29.15 -12.53 26.15
CA PHE A 225 28.08 -13.51 26.30
C PHE A 225 26.74 -12.78 26.33
N PRO A 226 25.84 -13.03 25.37
CA PRO A 226 24.52 -12.45 25.42
C PRO A 226 23.74 -12.98 26.63
N VAL A 227 22.99 -12.09 27.28
CA VAL A 227 22.10 -12.44 28.40
C VAL A 227 20.66 -12.62 27.92
N LYS A 228 19.83 -13.37 28.64
CA LYS A 228 18.45 -13.64 28.20
C LYS A 228 17.47 -12.56 28.62
N SER A 229 17.79 -11.78 29.65
CA SER A 229 16.89 -10.78 30.20
C SER A 229 17.60 -9.52 30.68
N PHE A 230 16.85 -8.43 30.84
CA PHE A 230 17.37 -7.17 31.41
C PHE A 230 17.90 -7.35 32.85
N ALA A 231 17.35 -8.30 33.61
CA ALA A 231 17.76 -8.53 35.00
C ALA A 231 19.15 -9.19 35.09
N GLU A 232 19.47 -10.05 34.14
CA GLU A 232 20.74 -10.77 34.05
C GLU A 232 21.92 -9.89 33.61
N VAL A 233 21.66 -8.73 32.98
CA VAL A 233 22.71 -7.82 32.51
C VAL A 233 23.71 -7.45 33.61
N LYS A 234 23.24 -7.31 34.85
CA LYS A 234 24.07 -6.92 36.01
C LYS A 234 25.01 -8.03 36.51
N GLN A 235 24.85 -9.25 36.01
CA GLN A 235 25.57 -10.43 36.50
C GLN A 235 26.67 -10.88 35.54
N VAL A 236 26.88 -10.19 34.42
CA VAL A 236 27.80 -10.58 33.35
C VAL A 236 28.88 -9.52 33.14
N ALA A 237 30.03 -9.95 32.64
CA ALA A 237 31.11 -9.06 32.23
C ALA A 237 30.62 -8.11 31.13
N LEU A 238 30.67 -6.81 31.43
CA LEU A 238 30.24 -5.75 30.51
C LEU A 238 31.42 -5.25 29.68
N LEU A 239 31.16 -4.88 28.42
CA LEU A 239 32.18 -4.28 27.58
C LEU A 239 32.43 -2.83 28.03
N PRO A 240 33.67 -2.45 28.38
CA PRO A 240 33.95 -1.10 28.84
C PRO A 240 33.95 -0.10 27.67
N GLU A 241 34.06 1.18 28.02
CA GLU A 241 34.21 2.29 27.08
C GLU A 241 35.33 2.05 26.06
N GLY A 242 35.17 2.60 24.86
CA GLY A 242 36.15 2.47 23.78
C GLY A 242 35.56 2.07 22.44
N LYS A 243 36.45 1.77 21.49
CA LYS A 243 36.12 1.38 20.12
C LYS A 243 36.45 -0.09 19.90
N TRP A 244 35.46 -0.87 19.50
CA TRP A 244 35.52 -2.32 19.45
C TRP A 244 35.05 -2.85 18.10
N ARG A 245 35.81 -3.73 17.45
CA ARG A 245 35.30 -4.61 16.38
C ARG A 245 34.56 -5.76 17.05
N VAL A 246 33.30 -5.96 16.72
CA VAL A 246 32.45 -7.03 17.25
C VAL A 246 32.14 -8.01 16.14
N SER A 247 32.43 -9.29 16.36
CA SER A 247 32.09 -10.37 15.42
C SER A 247 31.77 -11.67 16.13
N GLY A 248 30.79 -12.42 15.65
CA GLY A 248 30.52 -13.75 16.19
C GLY A 248 29.24 -14.37 15.64
N LYS A 249 28.92 -15.57 16.11
CA LYS A 249 27.76 -16.35 15.66
C LYS A 249 26.88 -16.70 16.85
N LEU A 250 25.59 -16.44 16.73
CA LEU A 250 24.57 -16.75 17.73
C LEU A 250 23.56 -17.72 17.13
N LYS A 251 23.38 -18.87 17.77
CA LYS A 251 22.41 -19.89 17.38
C LYS A 251 21.13 -19.68 18.19
N TYR A 252 20.03 -19.45 17.49
CA TYR A 252 18.72 -19.23 18.11
C TYR A 252 17.87 -20.51 18.11
N LYS A 253 17.00 -20.64 19.10
CA LYS A 253 16.04 -21.74 19.24
C LYS A 253 14.77 -21.28 19.95
N GLY A 254 13.65 -21.93 19.65
CA GLY A 254 12.36 -21.69 20.31
C GLY A 254 11.54 -20.53 19.70
N ALA A 255 10.53 -20.09 20.44
CA ALA A 255 9.53 -19.13 19.95
C ALA A 255 9.87 -17.66 20.22
N GLN A 256 10.60 -17.36 21.31
CA GLN A 256 10.90 -15.99 21.74
C GLN A 256 12.33 -15.61 21.40
N TRP A 257 12.50 -14.69 20.45
CA TRP A 257 13.82 -14.23 20.01
C TRP A 257 13.94 -12.72 20.22
N SER A 258 15.09 -12.29 20.72
CA SER A 258 15.47 -10.89 20.73
C SER A 258 16.96 -10.71 20.45
N LEU A 259 17.32 -9.50 20.03
CA LEU A 259 18.68 -9.00 19.87
C LEU A 259 18.63 -7.51 20.18
N ILE A 260 18.81 -7.18 21.45
CA ILE A 260 18.63 -5.85 22.03
C ILE A 260 19.97 -5.40 22.59
N PRO A 261 20.70 -4.55 21.87
CA PRO A 261 21.87 -3.88 22.41
C PRO A 261 21.46 -2.91 23.52
N VAL A 262 22.22 -2.84 24.62
CA VAL A 262 21.92 -1.96 25.76
C VAL A 262 23.17 -1.27 26.32
N TRP A 263 22.97 -0.06 26.83
CA TRP A 263 23.91 0.63 27.69
C TRP A 263 23.66 0.29 29.15
N VAL A 264 24.73 0.14 29.91
CA VAL A 264 24.73 0.10 31.37
C VAL A 264 25.46 1.35 31.86
N GLU A 265 24.74 2.22 32.55
CA GLU A 265 25.29 3.45 33.13
C GLU A 265 25.96 3.18 34.49
N SER A 266 26.78 4.11 34.98
CA SER A 266 27.46 4.00 36.28
C SER A 266 26.51 3.79 37.46
N ASN A 267 25.26 4.27 37.36
CA ASN A 267 24.20 4.06 38.34
C ASN A 267 23.46 2.71 38.19
N GLN A 268 23.95 1.81 37.33
CA GLN A 268 23.34 0.51 37.00
C GLN A 268 21.97 0.61 36.30
N ALA A 269 21.63 1.76 35.70
CA ALA A 269 20.48 1.88 34.81
C ALA A 269 20.79 1.25 33.45
N VAL A 270 19.84 0.48 32.92
CA VAL A 270 19.95 -0.20 31.63
C VAL A 270 19.08 0.53 30.60
N ILE A 271 19.69 0.98 29.50
CA ILE A 271 19.01 1.80 28.47
C ILE A 271 19.18 1.12 27.11
N SER A 272 18.08 0.85 26.41
CA SER A 272 18.08 0.23 25.07
C SER A 272 18.04 1.24 23.91
N ASN A 273 17.98 2.54 24.23
CA ASN A 273 18.00 3.60 23.22
C ASN A 273 19.46 3.92 22.83
N MET A 274 19.92 3.29 21.77
CA MET A 274 21.29 3.46 21.28
C MET A 274 21.45 4.80 20.56
N SER A 275 22.53 5.53 20.87
CA SER A 275 22.77 6.86 20.29
C SER A 275 23.13 6.77 18.79
N ARG A 276 22.89 7.84 18.03
CA ARG A 276 23.32 7.92 16.62
C ARG A 276 24.82 7.66 16.52
N GLY A 277 25.21 6.77 15.62
CA GLY A 277 26.62 6.41 15.39
C GLY A 277 27.29 5.68 16.56
N SER A 278 26.54 4.81 17.25
CA SER A 278 27.11 3.83 18.20
C SER A 278 27.55 2.55 17.49
N PHE A 279 26.84 2.16 16.43
CA PHE A 279 27.13 0.98 15.61
C PHE A 279 27.53 1.39 14.21
N TRP A 280 28.51 0.68 13.67
CA TRP A 280 29.01 0.86 12.32
C TRP A 280 29.27 -0.49 11.66
N GLN A 281 29.24 -0.53 10.34
CA GLN A 281 29.41 -1.75 9.56
C GLN A 281 30.90 -2.09 9.35
N ASP A 282 31.74 -1.06 9.22
CA ASP A 282 33.12 -1.19 8.74
C ASP A 282 34.15 -0.86 9.86
N GLU A 283 35.36 -1.39 9.72
CA GLU A 283 36.48 -1.15 10.64
C GLU A 283 37.20 0.16 10.41
N SER A 284 37.11 0.75 9.21
CA SER A 284 37.68 2.05 8.86
C SER A 284 37.25 3.14 9.85
N VAL A 285 36.05 3.02 10.43
CA VAL A 285 35.56 3.97 11.46
C VAL A 285 36.46 3.98 12.70
N LEU A 286 37.14 2.88 13.01
CA LEU A 286 38.09 2.81 14.11
C LEU A 286 39.23 3.83 13.91
N SER A 287 39.62 4.13 12.66
CA SER A 287 40.65 5.14 12.32
C SER A 287 40.15 6.58 12.30
N LEU A 288 38.84 6.83 12.31
CA LEU A 288 38.31 8.18 12.35
C LEU A 288 38.48 8.80 13.74
N ASP A 289 38.86 10.07 13.76
CA ASP A 289 38.91 10.87 14.97
C ASP A 289 37.49 11.20 15.48
N SER A 290 37.40 11.51 16.78
CA SER A 290 36.12 11.79 17.43
C SER A 290 35.42 13.03 16.85
N ASN A 291 36.16 14.01 16.33
CA ASN A 291 35.57 15.23 15.77
C ASN A 291 34.91 14.95 14.43
N THR A 292 35.52 14.12 13.58
CA THR A 292 34.90 13.69 12.31
C THR A 292 33.61 12.92 12.53
N ILE A 293 33.60 12.00 13.51
CA ILE A 293 32.38 11.27 13.89
C ILE A 293 31.31 12.24 14.43
N ALA A 294 31.69 13.19 15.30
CA ALA A 294 30.78 14.20 15.82
C ALA A 294 30.22 15.10 14.71
N PHE A 295 31.03 15.47 13.72
CA PHE A 295 30.62 16.22 12.54
C PHE A 295 29.52 15.49 11.76
N TYR A 296 29.71 14.21 11.43
CA TYR A 296 28.68 13.44 10.71
C TYR A 296 27.41 13.25 11.54
N LYS A 297 27.53 13.06 12.86
CA LYS A 297 26.36 13.03 13.77
C LYS A 297 25.61 14.37 13.75
N GLY A 298 26.33 15.48 13.86
CA GLY A 298 25.75 16.83 13.78
C GLY A 298 25.06 17.09 12.45
N LEU A 299 25.69 16.70 11.34
CA LEU A 299 25.14 16.87 10.01
C LEU A 299 23.89 16.00 9.78
N SER A 300 23.85 14.78 10.32
CA SER A 300 22.65 13.92 10.34
C SER A 300 21.48 14.59 11.08
N TRP A 301 21.74 15.20 12.24
CA TRP A 301 20.72 15.99 12.96
C TRP A 301 20.24 17.21 12.19
N VAL A 302 21.15 17.95 11.57
CA VAL A 302 20.82 19.10 10.71
C VAL A 302 19.94 18.65 9.54
N SER A 303 20.26 17.53 8.89
CA SER A 303 19.46 16.96 7.81
C SER A 303 18.02 16.69 8.27
N ASP A 304 17.83 16.02 9.41
CA ASP A 304 16.49 15.74 9.94
C ASP A 304 15.73 17.02 10.30
N ALA A 305 16.39 17.99 10.94
CA ALA A 305 15.79 19.27 11.29
C ALA A 305 15.33 20.03 10.03
N LEU A 306 16.16 20.09 8.99
CA LEU A 306 15.81 20.74 7.73
C LEU A 306 14.63 20.03 7.04
N MET A 307 14.58 18.70 7.02
CA MET A 307 13.45 17.96 6.47
C MET A 307 12.15 18.20 7.26
N CYS A 308 12.21 18.18 8.59
CA CYS A 308 11.07 18.52 9.45
C CYS A 308 10.55 19.94 9.17
N LEU A 309 11.45 20.92 9.06
CA LEU A 309 11.11 22.30 8.69
C LEU A 309 10.48 22.38 7.30
N PHE A 310 11.00 21.62 6.32
CA PHE A 310 10.42 21.56 4.98
C PHE A 310 8.98 21.06 4.99
N PHE A 311 8.73 19.91 5.62
CA PHE A 311 7.39 19.33 5.68
C PHE A 311 6.42 20.18 6.49
N LEU A 312 6.88 20.82 7.56
CA LEU A 312 6.07 21.78 8.33
C LEU A 312 5.69 22.99 7.48
N ALA A 313 6.66 23.59 6.76
CA ALA A 313 6.39 24.71 5.86
C ALA A 313 5.42 24.32 4.73
N TRP A 314 5.57 23.12 4.15
CA TRP A 314 4.67 22.61 3.13
C TRP A 314 3.25 22.38 3.69
N ALA A 315 3.14 21.81 4.89
CA ALA A 315 1.87 21.60 5.57
C ALA A 315 1.15 22.92 5.89
N ILE A 316 1.85 23.89 6.48
CA ILE A 316 1.30 25.22 6.78
C ILE A 316 0.83 25.92 5.51
N TRP A 317 1.65 25.90 4.46
CA TRP A 317 1.28 26.51 3.17
C TRP A 317 0.05 25.84 2.56
N THR A 318 -0.01 24.50 2.60
CA THR A 318 -1.14 23.73 2.09
C THR A 318 -2.41 24.06 2.87
N ALA A 319 -2.33 24.07 4.21
CA ALA A 319 -3.45 24.46 5.07
C ALA A 319 -3.92 25.89 4.77
N GLY A 320 -3.00 26.84 4.63
CA GLY A 320 -3.32 28.23 4.28
C GLY A 320 -4.08 28.36 2.96
N ILE A 321 -3.71 27.58 1.94
CA ILE A 321 -4.45 27.53 0.67
C ILE A 321 -5.84 26.91 0.85
N LEU A 322 -5.93 25.80 1.57
CA LEU A 322 -7.22 25.13 1.78
C LEU A 322 -8.20 26.03 2.55
N VAL A 323 -7.71 26.81 3.52
CA VAL A 323 -8.51 27.82 4.24
C VAL A 323 -8.93 28.95 3.29
N LYS A 324 -7.99 29.51 2.52
CA LYS A 324 -8.28 30.58 1.54
C LYS A 324 -9.31 30.16 0.50
N GLU A 325 -9.24 28.92 0.03
CA GLU A 325 -10.18 28.35 -0.93
C GLU A 325 -11.48 27.80 -0.30
N GLN A 326 -11.65 27.96 1.02
CA GLN A 326 -12.79 27.46 1.80
C GLN A 326 -13.00 25.93 1.69
N VAL A 327 -11.92 25.20 1.40
CA VAL A 327 -11.89 23.73 1.40
C VAL A 327 -11.73 23.21 2.83
N LEU A 328 -10.88 23.85 3.64
CA LEU A 328 -10.68 23.56 5.06
C LEU A 328 -11.36 24.65 5.90
N THR A 329 -12.33 24.26 6.72
CA THR A 329 -12.98 25.12 7.70
C THR A 329 -12.81 24.54 9.10
N LEU A 330 -12.94 25.36 10.15
CA LEU A 330 -12.85 24.89 11.52
C LEU A 330 -13.86 23.76 11.84
N PRO A 331 -15.14 23.83 11.42
CA PRO A 331 -16.08 22.71 11.58
C PRO A 331 -15.62 21.44 10.88
N LEU A 332 -15.16 21.55 9.62
CA LEU A 332 -14.66 20.38 8.88
C LEU A 332 -13.47 19.74 9.59
N ALA A 333 -12.51 20.55 10.05
CA ALA A 333 -11.36 20.08 10.81
C ALA A 333 -11.79 19.42 12.14
N GLY A 334 -12.71 20.04 12.88
CA GLY A 334 -13.22 19.50 14.13
C GLY A 334 -13.91 18.15 13.98
N PHE A 335 -14.81 18.01 12.99
CA PHE A 335 -15.48 16.73 12.72
C PHE A 335 -14.54 15.69 12.10
N SER A 336 -13.54 16.10 11.32
CA SER A 336 -12.49 15.20 10.83
C SER A 336 -11.64 14.65 12.00
N SER A 337 -11.23 15.50 12.93
CA SER A 337 -10.54 15.08 14.17
C SER A 337 -11.43 14.20 15.05
N LEU A 338 -12.74 14.43 15.07
CA LEU A 338 -13.70 13.60 15.79
C LEU A 338 -13.70 12.14 15.27
N ILE A 339 -13.48 11.92 13.97
CA ILE A 339 -13.35 10.55 13.42
C ILE A 339 -12.21 9.81 14.13
N LEU A 340 -11.03 10.44 14.26
CA LEU A 340 -9.89 9.84 14.96
C LEU A 340 -10.16 9.62 16.43
N PHE A 341 -10.70 10.65 17.09
CA PHE A 341 -10.97 10.61 18.52
C PHE A 341 -11.95 9.47 18.87
N VAL A 342 -13.07 9.36 18.15
CA VAL A 342 -14.03 8.28 18.38
C VAL A 342 -13.42 6.92 18.06
N SER A 343 -12.66 6.79 16.96
CA SER A 343 -12.06 5.50 16.58
C SER A 343 -11.07 4.97 17.63
N ILE A 344 -10.24 5.85 18.19
CA ILE A 344 -9.18 5.45 19.12
C ILE A 344 -9.71 5.30 20.55
N PHE A 345 -10.48 6.26 21.05
CA PHE A 345 -10.90 6.28 22.46
C PHE A 345 -12.18 5.48 22.73
N PHE A 346 -13.10 5.40 21.77
CA PHE A 346 -14.35 4.63 21.91
C PHE A 346 -14.29 3.26 21.23
N GLY A 347 -13.17 2.90 20.60
CA GLY A 347 -12.93 1.57 20.00
C GLY A 347 -13.32 0.39 20.90
N PRO A 348 -12.89 0.34 22.18
CA PRO A 348 -13.27 -0.74 23.10
C PRO A 348 -14.78 -0.84 23.37
N MET A 349 -15.51 0.29 23.31
CA MET A 349 -16.96 0.30 23.43
C MET A 349 -17.60 -0.26 22.15
N ILE A 350 -17.09 0.13 20.98
CA ILE A 350 -17.53 -0.41 19.68
C ILE A 350 -17.32 -1.92 19.65
N ASP A 351 -16.18 -2.43 20.12
CA ASP A 351 -15.91 -3.88 20.22
C ASP A 351 -16.96 -4.60 21.07
N LYS A 352 -17.35 -4.02 22.22
CA LYS A 352 -18.40 -4.58 23.08
C LYS A 352 -19.75 -4.63 22.36
N VAL A 353 -20.13 -3.56 21.66
CA VAL A 353 -21.39 -3.50 20.90
C VAL A 353 -21.38 -4.51 19.76
N LEU A 354 -20.28 -4.60 19.01
CA LEU A 354 -20.14 -5.57 17.92
C LEU A 354 -20.20 -7.02 18.45
N LYS A 355 -19.58 -7.29 19.59
CA LYS A 355 -19.68 -8.60 20.27
C LYS A 355 -21.11 -8.93 20.69
N MET A 356 -21.90 -7.96 21.15
CA MET A 356 -23.33 -8.17 21.51
C MET A 356 -24.18 -8.60 20.31
N VAL A 357 -23.79 -8.23 19.09
CA VAL A 357 -24.47 -8.62 17.84
C VAL A 357 -23.76 -9.76 17.10
N ASN A 358 -22.88 -10.51 17.78
CA ASN A 358 -22.09 -11.61 17.22
C ASN A 358 -21.25 -11.22 15.99
N GLN A 359 -20.76 -9.98 15.96
CA GLN A 359 -19.80 -9.49 14.96
C GLN A 359 -18.47 -9.26 15.67
N VAL A 360 -17.48 -10.15 15.51
CA VAL A 360 -16.13 -9.89 16.04
C VAL A 360 -15.30 -9.25 14.92
N ASP A 361 -14.76 -8.06 15.15
CA ASP A 361 -13.86 -7.41 14.19
C ASP A 361 -12.41 -7.45 14.65
N VAL A 362 -11.67 -8.44 14.17
CA VAL A 362 -10.24 -8.61 14.48
C VAL A 362 -9.40 -7.47 13.88
N THR A 363 -9.90 -6.79 12.83
CA THR A 363 -9.14 -5.74 12.13
C THR A 363 -9.18 -4.39 12.85
N LYS A 364 -10.18 -4.19 13.73
CA LYS A 364 -10.54 -2.90 14.35
C LYS A 364 -10.97 -1.81 13.36
N ILE A 365 -11.02 -2.09 12.05
CA ILE A 365 -11.35 -1.10 11.01
C ILE A 365 -12.80 -0.61 11.16
N SER A 366 -13.69 -1.42 11.72
CA SER A 366 -15.05 -0.99 12.05
C SER A 366 -15.08 0.21 13.00
N HIS A 367 -14.05 0.44 13.83
CA HIS A 367 -13.98 1.62 14.69
C HIS A 367 -13.95 2.90 13.85
N LEU A 368 -13.16 2.88 12.78
CA LEU A 368 -13.09 3.97 11.79
C LEU A 368 -14.40 4.10 11.01
N GLY A 369 -15.02 2.99 10.64
CA GLY A 369 -16.28 2.98 9.91
C GLY A 369 -17.46 3.57 10.69
N VAL A 370 -17.61 3.21 11.97
CA VAL A 370 -18.63 3.76 12.87
C VAL A 370 -18.37 5.25 13.11
N SER A 371 -17.11 5.62 13.35
CA SER A 371 -16.71 7.03 13.54
C SER A 371 -16.96 7.89 12.31
N THR A 372 -16.74 7.34 11.10
CA THR A 372 -17.04 7.98 9.81
C THR A 372 -18.53 8.32 9.70
N ILE A 373 -19.42 7.40 10.11
CA ILE A 373 -20.87 7.62 10.11
C ILE A 373 -21.24 8.74 11.08
N PHE A 374 -20.81 8.64 12.35
CA PHE A 374 -21.17 9.60 13.38
C PHE A 374 -20.66 11.01 13.05
N ALA A 375 -19.40 11.15 12.67
CA ALA A 375 -18.82 12.44 12.32
C ALA A 375 -19.41 13.00 11.01
N GLY A 376 -19.63 12.15 10.00
CA GLY A 376 -20.22 12.56 8.73
C GLY A 376 -21.66 13.07 8.88
N LEU A 377 -22.51 12.32 9.58
CA LEU A 377 -23.89 12.75 9.88
C LEU A 377 -23.92 13.98 10.80
N GLY A 378 -23.05 14.01 11.82
CA GLY A 378 -22.90 15.16 12.71
C GLY A 378 -22.50 16.43 11.95
N PHE A 379 -21.55 16.32 11.01
CA PHE A 379 -21.13 17.43 10.17
C PHE A 379 -22.28 17.93 9.28
N LEU A 380 -23.01 17.02 8.64
CA LEU A 380 -24.18 17.38 7.81
C LEU A 380 -25.27 18.07 8.62
N PHE A 381 -25.58 17.55 9.81
CA PHE A 381 -26.57 18.14 10.72
C PHE A 381 -26.13 19.53 11.19
N TRP A 382 -24.86 19.68 11.57
CA TRP A 382 -24.28 20.97 11.96
C TRP A 382 -24.35 21.99 10.82
N THR A 383 -23.97 21.60 9.59
CA THR A 383 -24.05 22.45 8.41
C THR A 383 -25.49 22.89 8.14
N TYR A 384 -26.46 21.98 8.27
CA TYR A 384 -27.87 22.30 8.09
C TYR A 384 -28.37 23.32 9.12
N ILE A 385 -28.07 23.11 10.41
CA ILE A 385 -28.48 24.03 11.50
C ILE A 385 -27.82 25.40 11.34
N LYS A 386 -26.51 25.42 11.10
CA LYS A 386 -25.74 26.68 10.99
C LYS A 386 -25.87 27.35 9.62
N LYS A 387 -26.54 26.69 8.67
CA LYS A 387 -26.71 27.15 7.28
C LYS A 387 -25.37 27.48 6.59
N ASP A 388 -24.29 26.78 6.96
CA ASP A 388 -22.94 26.97 6.43
C ASP A 388 -22.63 25.98 5.30
N TYR A 389 -23.04 26.35 4.09
CA TYR A 389 -22.92 25.50 2.89
C TYR A 389 -21.64 25.78 2.07
N ARG A 390 -20.67 26.56 2.59
CA ARG A 390 -19.49 27.01 1.81
C ARG A 390 -18.66 25.87 1.19
N ILE A 391 -18.65 24.71 1.85
CA ILE A 391 -17.93 23.51 1.40
C ILE A 391 -18.71 22.75 0.31
N PHE A 392 -20.03 22.86 0.28
CA PHE A 392 -20.93 22.17 -0.65
C PHE A 392 -21.01 22.87 -2.01
N HIS A 393 -19.84 23.22 -2.53
CA HIS A 393 -19.63 23.76 -3.87
C HIS A 393 -18.87 22.75 -4.74
N SER A 394 -19.24 22.66 -6.02
CA SER A 394 -18.71 21.65 -6.96
C SER A 394 -17.18 21.65 -7.07
N SER A 395 -16.55 22.83 -7.01
CA SER A 395 -15.08 22.98 -7.09
C SER A 395 -14.31 22.64 -5.79
N ARG A 396 -15.02 22.42 -4.68
CA ARG A 396 -14.44 22.25 -3.33
C ARG A 396 -14.75 20.90 -2.72
N ILE A 397 -15.98 20.42 -2.90
CA ILE A 397 -16.52 19.29 -2.14
C ILE A 397 -15.64 18.04 -2.21
N VAL A 398 -15.09 17.70 -3.38
CA VAL A 398 -14.20 16.53 -3.53
C VAL A 398 -12.94 16.66 -2.66
N ARG A 399 -12.32 17.85 -2.66
CA ARG A 399 -11.12 18.10 -1.85
C ARG A 399 -11.46 18.16 -0.37
N SER A 400 -12.60 18.73 -0.01
CA SER A 400 -13.09 18.74 1.37
C SER A 400 -13.42 17.32 1.87
N THR A 401 -14.03 16.48 1.04
CA THR A 401 -14.26 15.05 1.33
C THR A 401 -12.95 14.31 1.55
N PHE A 402 -11.95 14.52 0.69
CA PHE A 402 -10.62 13.92 0.85
C PHE A 402 -9.93 14.38 2.14
N VAL A 403 -10.01 15.67 2.49
CA VAL A 403 -9.48 16.17 3.78
C VAL A 403 -10.24 15.57 4.96
N PHE A 404 -11.57 15.52 4.88
CA PHE A 404 -12.43 15.07 5.97
C PHE A 404 -12.19 13.61 6.35
N PHE A 405 -12.10 12.72 5.36
CA PHE A 405 -11.93 11.28 5.60
C PHE A 405 -10.48 10.81 5.48
N GLY A 406 -9.67 11.45 4.61
CA GLY A 406 -8.34 10.97 4.25
C GLY A 406 -7.35 11.06 5.39
N LEU A 407 -7.17 12.23 6.00
CA LEU A 407 -6.21 12.40 7.09
C LEU A 407 -6.52 11.50 8.31
N PRO A 408 -7.77 11.42 8.80
CA PRO A 408 -8.14 10.46 9.84
C PRO A 408 -7.86 9.01 9.47
N SER A 409 -8.20 8.60 8.25
CA SER A 409 -7.97 7.21 7.84
C SER A 409 -6.48 6.87 7.83
N LEU A 410 -5.64 7.73 7.26
CA LEU A 410 -4.19 7.51 7.20
C LEU A 410 -3.57 7.41 8.60
N VAL A 411 -3.95 8.31 9.52
CA VAL A 411 -3.45 8.29 10.90
C VAL A 411 -3.95 7.05 11.65
N PHE A 412 -5.23 6.68 11.49
CA PHE A 412 -5.79 5.48 12.09
C PHE A 412 -5.04 4.22 11.65
N PHE A 413 -4.84 4.02 10.34
CA PHE A 413 -4.18 2.82 9.83
C PHE A 413 -2.68 2.77 10.18
N LEU A 414 -1.98 3.90 10.15
CA LEU A 414 -0.60 3.97 10.63
C LEU A 414 -0.49 3.68 12.13
N HIS A 415 -1.45 4.10 12.93
CA HIS A 415 -1.49 3.74 14.35
C HIS A 415 -1.76 2.24 14.53
N THR A 416 -2.76 1.70 13.84
CA THR A 416 -3.15 0.28 13.96
C THR A 416 -2.04 -0.67 13.48
N TRP A 417 -1.31 -0.34 12.42
CA TRP A 417 -0.29 -1.21 11.83
C TRP A 417 1.14 -0.78 12.08
N GLY A 418 1.37 0.37 12.75
CA GLY A 418 2.70 0.95 12.95
C GLY A 418 3.66 0.05 13.73
N HIS A 419 3.14 -0.83 14.58
CA HIS A 419 3.95 -1.83 15.29
C HIS A 419 4.63 -2.84 14.34
N LYS A 420 4.11 -3.03 13.11
CA LYS A 420 4.68 -3.92 12.09
C LYS A 420 5.73 -3.25 11.20
N ILE A 421 6.13 -2.01 11.50
CA ILE A 421 7.11 -1.28 10.70
C ILE A 421 8.50 -1.92 10.84
N GLY A 422 9.07 -2.35 9.73
CA GLY A 422 10.33 -3.09 9.68
C GLY A 422 10.22 -4.56 10.09
N GLN A 423 9.01 -5.06 10.36
CA GLN A 423 8.73 -6.47 10.62
C GLN A 423 8.20 -7.15 9.37
N TRP A 424 8.60 -8.39 9.14
CA TRP A 424 7.94 -9.26 8.17
C TRP A 424 6.72 -9.93 8.83
N TYR A 425 5.87 -10.56 8.01
CA TYR A 425 4.64 -11.20 8.49
C TYR A 425 4.44 -12.52 7.75
N VAL A 426 4.05 -13.55 8.49
CA VAL A 426 3.67 -14.87 7.94
C VAL A 426 2.15 -14.88 7.74
N PHE A 427 1.71 -14.87 6.50
CA PHE A 427 0.33 -15.19 6.17
C PHE A 427 0.12 -16.71 6.15
N VAL A 428 -1.12 -17.16 6.33
CA VAL A 428 -1.47 -18.59 6.30
C VAL A 428 -1.00 -19.21 4.98
N ALA A 429 -0.10 -20.19 5.06
CA ALA A 429 0.44 -20.88 3.89
C ALA A 429 -0.68 -21.42 2.98
N GLY A 430 -0.49 -21.28 1.66
CA GLY A 430 -1.48 -21.70 0.66
C GLY A 430 -2.54 -20.65 0.32
N ASN A 431 -2.52 -19.46 0.94
CA ASN A 431 -3.43 -18.36 0.59
C ASN A 431 -2.80 -17.31 -0.34
N ASP A 432 -3.66 -16.56 -1.04
CA ASP A 432 -3.24 -15.59 -2.06
C ASP A 432 -2.26 -14.54 -1.51
N MET A 433 -2.40 -14.17 -0.23
CA MET A 433 -1.54 -13.18 0.41
C MET A 433 -0.11 -13.69 0.54
N THR A 434 0.09 -14.94 0.97
CA THR A 434 1.41 -15.60 1.03
C THR A 434 1.99 -15.72 -0.38
N GLY A 435 1.17 -16.12 -1.36
CA GLY A 435 1.59 -16.24 -2.76
C GLY A 435 2.15 -14.92 -3.33
N TYR A 436 1.42 -13.82 -3.18
CA TYR A 436 1.90 -12.51 -3.63
C TYR A 436 3.16 -12.03 -2.91
N GLN A 437 3.30 -12.37 -1.62
CA GLN A 437 4.49 -12.03 -0.86
C GLN A 437 5.70 -12.82 -1.38
N PHE A 438 5.52 -14.12 -1.64
CA PHE A 438 6.53 -14.97 -2.22
C PHE A 438 6.96 -14.49 -3.62
N PHE A 439 6.01 -14.20 -4.52
CA PHE A 439 6.33 -13.68 -5.87
C PHE A 439 7.06 -12.36 -5.81
N SER A 440 6.64 -11.45 -4.92
CA SER A 440 7.33 -10.16 -4.74
C SER A 440 8.78 -10.33 -4.28
N ARG A 441 9.05 -11.27 -3.37
CA ARG A 441 10.40 -11.60 -2.95
C ARG A 441 11.23 -12.17 -4.11
N ARG A 442 10.67 -13.05 -4.93
CA ARG A 442 11.38 -13.58 -6.11
C ARG A 442 11.72 -12.50 -7.13
N ILE A 443 10.79 -11.58 -7.38
CA ILE A 443 11.02 -10.45 -8.28
C ILE A 443 12.22 -9.61 -7.79
N VAL A 444 12.21 -9.19 -6.52
CA VAL A 444 13.24 -8.29 -5.99
C VAL A 444 14.54 -9.02 -5.66
N VAL A 445 14.47 -10.04 -4.82
CA VAL A 445 15.64 -10.76 -4.27
C VAL A 445 16.19 -11.78 -5.26
N GLY A 446 15.30 -12.44 -6.01
CA GLY A 446 15.67 -13.40 -7.05
C GLY A 446 15.99 -12.75 -8.40
N GLY A 447 15.67 -11.46 -8.59
CA GLY A 447 15.86 -10.77 -9.88
C GLY A 447 14.86 -11.20 -10.97
N GLU A 448 13.77 -11.86 -10.58
CA GLU A 448 12.79 -12.48 -11.49
C GLU A 448 11.75 -11.48 -12.04
N TRP A 449 12.21 -10.33 -12.52
CA TRP A 449 11.35 -9.26 -13.03
C TRP A 449 10.59 -9.63 -14.29
N PHE A 450 11.13 -10.48 -15.17
CA PHE A 450 10.42 -10.83 -16.41
C PHE A 450 9.38 -11.92 -16.21
N THR A 451 9.64 -12.89 -15.33
CA THR A 451 8.71 -13.99 -15.01
C THR A 451 7.61 -13.57 -14.03
N GLY A 452 7.75 -12.40 -13.40
CA GLY A 452 6.87 -11.92 -12.34
C GLY A 452 6.89 -12.81 -11.10
N GLY A 453 8.01 -13.48 -10.84
CA GLY A 453 8.10 -14.50 -9.79
C GLY A 453 7.15 -15.68 -10.01
N GLU A 454 6.84 -16.01 -11.28
CA GLU A 454 5.87 -17.03 -11.76
C GLU A 454 4.40 -16.59 -11.86
N SER A 455 4.10 -15.30 -11.72
CA SER A 455 2.73 -14.78 -11.89
C SER A 455 2.11 -15.11 -13.24
N ALA A 456 2.94 -15.27 -14.27
CA ALA A 456 2.54 -15.50 -15.65
C ALA A 456 1.70 -16.76 -15.86
N VAL A 457 1.87 -17.76 -14.99
CA VAL A 457 1.12 -19.02 -15.05
C VAL A 457 -0.23 -18.89 -14.32
N MET A 458 -0.40 -17.86 -13.47
CA MET A 458 -1.53 -17.72 -12.55
C MET A 458 -2.52 -16.61 -12.92
N GLY A 459 -2.28 -15.86 -14.00
CA GLY A 459 -3.22 -14.85 -14.51
C GLY A 459 -3.36 -13.62 -13.61
N ARG A 460 -2.34 -13.28 -12.82
CA ARG A 460 -2.36 -12.14 -11.88
C ARG A 460 -1.14 -11.26 -12.01
N GLU A 461 -1.14 -10.45 -13.06
CA GLU A 461 0.10 -9.97 -13.65
C GLU A 461 0.65 -8.69 -13.05
N LEU A 462 -0.19 -7.78 -12.57
CA LEU A 462 0.31 -6.50 -12.05
C LEU A 462 0.70 -6.59 -10.57
N TYR A 463 -0.12 -7.27 -9.77
CA TYR A 463 -0.08 -7.12 -8.32
C TYR A 463 1.23 -7.63 -7.66
N PRO A 464 1.85 -8.73 -8.13
CA PRO A 464 3.18 -9.14 -7.66
C PRO A 464 4.24 -8.04 -7.79
N TYR A 465 4.20 -7.25 -8.87
CA TYR A 465 5.12 -6.12 -9.06
C TYR A 465 4.83 -4.96 -8.13
N VAL A 466 3.56 -4.69 -7.84
CA VAL A 466 3.19 -3.67 -6.83
C VAL A 466 3.76 -4.06 -5.48
N ARG A 467 3.63 -5.32 -5.07
CA ARG A 467 4.26 -5.83 -3.84
C ARG A 467 5.78 -5.87 -3.93
N ALA A 468 6.36 -6.19 -5.08
CA ALA A 468 7.81 -6.18 -5.29
C ALA A 468 8.39 -4.77 -5.11
N LEU A 469 7.75 -3.75 -5.67
CA LEU A 469 8.13 -2.35 -5.45
C LEU A 469 8.01 -1.98 -3.96
N ALA A 470 6.94 -2.41 -3.29
CA ALA A 470 6.77 -2.18 -1.86
C ALA A 470 7.87 -2.86 -1.02
N GLY A 471 8.17 -4.15 -1.28
CA GLY A 471 9.22 -4.89 -0.58
C GLY A 471 10.64 -4.39 -0.91
N GLY A 472 10.88 -3.97 -2.16
CA GLY A 472 12.14 -3.34 -2.54
C GLY A 472 12.36 -2.03 -1.79
N LEU A 473 11.36 -1.16 -1.73
CA LEU A 473 11.49 0.18 -1.14
C LEU A 473 11.37 0.21 0.39
N PHE A 474 10.58 -0.68 0.99
CA PHE A 474 10.31 -0.71 2.44
C PHE A 474 10.93 -1.93 3.13
N GLY A 475 11.74 -2.70 2.40
CA GLY A 475 12.32 -3.95 2.89
C GLY A 475 11.23 -4.96 3.25
N GLN A 476 11.44 -5.66 4.36
CA GLN A 476 10.52 -6.71 4.81
C GLN A 476 9.20 -6.18 5.40
N SER A 477 9.02 -4.85 5.51
CA SER A 477 7.85 -4.27 6.17
C SER A 477 6.56 -4.45 5.39
N VAL A 478 5.58 -5.07 6.03
CA VAL A 478 4.26 -5.31 5.43
C VAL A 478 3.35 -4.08 5.39
N VAL A 479 3.69 -3.04 6.16
CA VAL A 479 2.87 -1.83 6.31
C VAL A 479 2.71 -1.07 5.00
N SER A 480 3.71 -1.12 4.12
CA SER A 480 3.73 -0.38 2.85
C SER A 480 2.60 -0.79 1.91
N TRP A 481 2.46 -2.09 1.64
CA TRP A 481 1.37 -2.58 0.80
C TRP A 481 0.01 -2.52 1.52
N SER A 482 -0.02 -2.66 2.85
CA SER A 482 -1.26 -2.47 3.61
C SER A 482 -1.77 -1.03 3.50
N MET A 483 -0.88 -0.04 3.59
CA MET A 483 -1.22 1.37 3.39
C MET A 483 -1.58 1.69 1.94
N PHE A 484 -1.03 0.96 0.96
CA PHE A 484 -1.44 1.12 -0.43
C PHE A 484 -2.92 0.75 -0.65
N ASP A 485 -3.44 -0.26 0.04
CA ASP A 485 -4.89 -0.55 0.04
C ASP A 485 -5.71 0.63 0.56
N VAL A 486 -5.25 1.28 1.64
CA VAL A 486 -5.91 2.46 2.23
C VAL A 486 -5.97 3.60 1.20
N TRP A 487 -4.87 3.85 0.48
CA TRP A 487 -4.84 4.84 -0.60
C TRP A 487 -5.77 4.48 -1.75
N CYS A 488 -5.90 3.19 -2.09
CA CYS A 488 -6.84 2.75 -3.11
C CYS A 488 -8.29 3.01 -2.69
N VAL A 489 -8.65 2.74 -1.43
CA VAL A 489 -9.98 3.00 -0.88
C VAL A 489 -10.27 4.51 -0.84
N LEU A 490 -9.35 5.33 -0.31
CA LEU A 490 -9.50 6.79 -0.28
C LEU A 490 -9.56 7.40 -1.69
N GLY A 491 -8.75 6.86 -2.61
CA GLY A 491 -8.76 7.23 -4.02
C GLY A 491 -10.10 6.93 -4.68
N ALA A 492 -10.65 5.73 -4.46
CA ALA A 492 -11.96 5.34 -4.96
C ALA A 492 -13.09 6.23 -4.39
N ALA A 493 -13.07 6.52 -3.09
CA ALA A 493 -14.04 7.43 -2.46
C ALA A 493 -13.99 8.83 -3.10
N THR A 494 -12.79 9.35 -3.31
CA THR A 494 -12.56 10.68 -3.93
C THR A 494 -13.00 10.70 -5.39
N LEU A 495 -12.69 9.64 -6.15
CA LEU A 495 -13.13 9.48 -7.53
C LEU A 495 -14.64 9.34 -7.63
N LEU A 496 -15.30 8.64 -6.71
CA LEU A 496 -16.76 8.55 -6.66
C LEU A 496 -17.42 9.91 -6.47
N GLY A 497 -16.96 10.71 -5.51
CA GLY A 497 -17.46 12.07 -5.33
C GLY A 497 -17.25 12.91 -6.59
N SER A 498 -16.11 12.75 -7.25
CA SER A 498 -15.79 13.46 -8.49
C SER A 498 -16.70 13.01 -9.65
N LEU A 499 -16.88 11.70 -9.83
CA LEU A 499 -17.78 11.09 -10.81
C LEU A 499 -19.20 11.55 -10.59
N ALA A 500 -19.63 11.63 -9.33
CA ALA A 500 -20.96 12.09 -9.00
C ALA A 500 -21.23 13.50 -9.54
N LEU A 501 -20.28 14.42 -9.36
CA LEU A 501 -20.36 15.76 -9.95
C LEU A 501 -20.35 15.74 -11.48
N LYS A 502 -19.56 14.85 -12.11
CA LYS A 502 -19.54 14.69 -13.59
C LYS A 502 -20.84 14.11 -14.15
N PHE A 503 -21.62 13.41 -13.33
CA PHE A 503 -23.00 13.00 -13.62
C PHE A 503 -24.05 14.04 -13.19
N ARG A 504 -23.61 15.28 -12.90
CA ARG A 504 -24.47 16.42 -12.57
C ARG A 504 -25.29 16.20 -11.29
N MET A 505 -24.81 15.34 -10.40
CA MET A 505 -25.35 15.26 -9.05
C MET A 505 -24.85 16.45 -8.23
N PRO A 506 -25.64 16.93 -7.26
CA PRO A 506 -25.25 18.04 -6.44
C PRO A 506 -24.11 17.69 -5.47
N PRO A 507 -23.39 18.70 -4.95
CA PRO A 507 -22.29 18.48 -4.00
C PRO A 507 -22.67 17.66 -2.77
N LEU A 508 -23.87 17.83 -2.22
CA LEU A 508 -24.36 17.01 -1.11
C LEU A 508 -24.40 15.52 -1.47
N THR A 509 -24.97 15.18 -2.63
CA THR A 509 -25.04 13.80 -3.12
C THR A 509 -23.65 13.24 -3.39
N ALA A 510 -22.71 14.05 -3.91
CA ALA A 510 -21.32 13.64 -4.09
C ALA A 510 -20.62 13.30 -2.76
N PHE A 511 -20.83 14.11 -1.71
CA PHE A 511 -20.34 13.84 -0.36
C PHE A 511 -20.95 12.55 0.20
N LEU A 512 -22.27 12.40 0.13
CA LEU A 512 -22.99 11.22 0.59
C LEU A 512 -22.56 9.94 -0.15
N THR A 513 -22.29 10.03 -1.45
CA THR A 513 -21.78 8.89 -2.24
C THR A 513 -20.42 8.44 -1.71
N SER A 514 -19.52 9.38 -1.46
CA SER A 514 -18.18 9.08 -0.94
C SER A 514 -18.25 8.51 0.48
N MET A 515 -19.09 9.11 1.34
CA MET A 515 -19.33 8.65 2.70
C MET A 515 -19.93 7.24 2.72
N ALA A 516 -20.99 6.98 1.94
CA ALA A 516 -21.62 5.67 1.87
C ALA A 516 -20.66 4.58 1.41
N TYR A 517 -19.80 4.87 0.43
CA TYR A 517 -18.75 3.96 0.00
C TYR A 517 -17.78 3.61 1.15
N LEU A 518 -17.27 4.61 1.87
CA LEU A 518 -16.38 4.40 3.02
C LEU A 518 -17.09 3.64 4.15
N CYS A 519 -18.34 3.96 4.44
CA CYS A 519 -19.14 3.26 5.45
C CYS A 519 -19.30 1.77 5.11
N MET A 520 -19.62 1.44 3.86
CA MET A 520 -19.73 0.04 3.42
C MET A 520 -18.37 -0.67 3.43
N THR A 521 -17.30 0.05 3.09
CA THR A 521 -15.95 -0.49 3.03
C THR A 521 -15.36 -0.75 4.42
N PHE A 522 -15.58 0.15 5.39
CA PHE A 522 -15.04 0.03 6.75
C PHE A 522 -15.93 -0.76 7.71
N ASN A 523 -17.26 -0.72 7.56
CA ASN A 523 -18.18 -1.47 8.44
C ASN A 523 -18.63 -2.81 7.86
N GLY A 524 -18.60 -2.98 6.54
CA GLY A 524 -19.01 -4.22 5.87
C GLY A 524 -17.92 -5.29 5.91
N SER A 525 -18.19 -6.42 5.25
CA SER A 525 -17.22 -7.51 5.07
C SER A 525 -15.97 -7.07 4.29
N TYR A 526 -16.08 -6.04 3.45
CA TYR A 526 -14.97 -5.48 2.67
C TYR A 526 -13.78 -5.02 3.51
N ARG A 527 -13.97 -4.68 4.79
CA ARG A 527 -12.90 -4.25 5.69
C ARG A 527 -11.79 -5.30 5.80
N TYR A 528 -12.16 -6.58 5.71
CA TYR A 528 -11.19 -7.68 5.75
C TYR A 528 -10.28 -7.70 4.54
N CYS A 529 -10.63 -7.04 3.43
CA CYS A 529 -9.78 -6.93 2.25
C CYS A 529 -8.78 -5.75 2.35
N ILE A 530 -8.91 -4.88 3.35
CA ILE A 530 -8.02 -3.73 3.52
C ILE A 530 -6.82 -4.16 4.37
N GLY A 531 -5.61 -3.92 3.86
CA GLY A 531 -4.39 -4.24 4.58
C GLY A 531 -3.87 -5.66 4.35
N GLN A 532 -4.65 -6.50 3.68
CA GLN A 532 -4.22 -7.84 3.26
C GLN A 532 -3.25 -7.79 2.08
N GLY A 533 -3.15 -6.65 1.40
CA GLY A 533 -2.33 -6.51 0.20
C GLY A 533 -2.88 -7.39 -0.90
N MET A 534 -4.08 -7.09 -1.39
CA MET A 534 -4.73 -7.90 -2.42
C MET A 534 -4.88 -7.08 -3.71
N SER A 535 -4.94 -7.78 -4.85
CA SER A 535 -5.09 -7.18 -6.18
C SER A 535 -6.35 -6.31 -6.33
N GLU A 536 -7.34 -6.58 -5.50
CA GLU A 536 -8.71 -6.11 -5.61
C GLU A 536 -8.79 -4.58 -5.54
N ASN A 537 -8.35 -3.98 -4.43
CA ASN A 537 -8.44 -2.53 -4.25
C ASN A 537 -7.67 -1.78 -5.35
N THR A 538 -6.53 -2.33 -5.76
CA THR A 538 -5.65 -1.78 -6.79
C THR A 538 -6.31 -1.78 -8.16
N ALA A 539 -6.85 -2.93 -8.57
CA ALA A 539 -7.52 -3.09 -9.86
C ALA A 539 -8.80 -2.25 -9.93
N MET A 540 -9.56 -2.17 -8.83
CA MET A 540 -10.71 -1.28 -8.69
C MET A 540 -10.29 0.18 -8.91
N LEU A 541 -9.24 0.67 -8.23
CA LEU A 541 -8.78 2.05 -8.38
C LEU A 541 -8.44 2.36 -9.85
N PHE A 542 -7.70 1.48 -10.53
CA PHE A 542 -7.34 1.66 -11.93
C PHE A 542 -8.55 1.65 -12.87
N LEU A 543 -9.53 0.76 -12.63
CA LEU A 543 -10.80 0.75 -13.37
C LEU A 543 -11.52 2.12 -13.24
N PHE A 544 -11.59 2.67 -12.03
CA PHE A 544 -12.26 3.95 -11.79
C PHE A 544 -11.47 5.16 -12.30
N LEU A 545 -10.14 5.10 -12.29
CA LEU A 545 -9.31 6.09 -12.97
C LEU A 545 -9.56 6.07 -14.49
N ALA A 546 -9.66 4.88 -15.09
CA ALA A 546 -10.01 4.75 -16.51
C ALA A 546 -11.38 5.37 -16.80
N ALA A 547 -12.41 5.04 -16.00
CA ALA A 547 -13.74 5.63 -16.13
C ALA A 547 -13.73 7.16 -15.98
N TRP A 548 -12.97 7.68 -15.00
CA TRP A 548 -12.81 9.11 -14.77
C TRP A 548 -12.18 9.83 -15.96
N PHE A 549 -11.08 9.29 -16.50
CA PHE A 549 -10.42 9.86 -17.68
C PHE A 549 -11.29 9.76 -18.94
N LEU A 550 -12.05 8.68 -19.14
CA LEU A 550 -13.00 8.56 -20.27
C LEU A 550 -14.10 9.62 -20.20
N LEU A 551 -14.62 9.92 -19.00
CA LEU A 551 -15.60 10.99 -18.83
C LEU A 551 -14.99 12.38 -19.06
N GLN A 552 -13.72 12.60 -18.72
CA GLN A 552 -13.00 13.83 -19.07
C GLN A 552 -12.72 13.92 -20.57
N ALA A 553 -12.51 12.79 -21.24
CA ALA A 553 -12.28 12.71 -22.68
C ALA A 553 -13.48 13.23 -23.50
N ARG A 554 -14.67 13.29 -22.90
CA ARG A 554 -15.85 13.94 -23.49
C ARG A 554 -15.63 15.43 -23.75
N GLU A 555 -14.98 16.10 -22.80
CA GLU A 555 -14.70 17.54 -22.82
C GLU A 555 -13.33 17.86 -23.42
N SER A 556 -12.35 16.94 -23.30
CA SER A 556 -10.97 17.22 -23.72
C SER A 556 -10.16 15.99 -24.18
N GLY A 557 -9.49 16.14 -25.33
CA GLY A 557 -8.14 15.66 -25.63
C GLY A 557 -7.83 14.15 -25.71
N ARG A 558 -7.02 13.77 -26.70
CA ARG A 558 -6.44 12.42 -26.86
C ARG A 558 -5.64 11.93 -25.64
N ILE A 559 -5.09 12.85 -24.84
CA ILE A 559 -4.32 12.53 -23.62
C ILE A 559 -5.18 11.78 -22.59
N ASN A 560 -6.45 12.19 -22.39
CA ASN A 560 -7.33 11.51 -21.46
C ASN A 560 -7.68 10.11 -21.92
N ILE A 561 -7.85 9.90 -23.24
CA ILE A 561 -8.04 8.57 -23.80
C ILE A 561 -6.79 7.72 -23.55
N PHE A 562 -5.58 8.26 -23.80
CA PHE A 562 -4.33 7.56 -23.52
C PHE A 562 -4.17 7.18 -22.04
N LEU A 563 -4.43 8.11 -21.12
CA LEU A 563 -4.38 7.83 -19.67
C LEU A 563 -5.45 6.81 -19.25
N ALA A 564 -6.65 6.92 -19.81
CA ALA A 564 -7.70 5.92 -19.59
C ALA A 564 -7.27 4.54 -20.08
N THR A 565 -6.64 4.47 -21.25
CA THR A 565 -6.10 3.24 -21.83
C THR A 565 -5.05 2.63 -20.92
N LEU A 566 -4.07 3.42 -20.44
CA LEU A 566 -3.06 2.94 -19.51
C LEU A 566 -3.69 2.42 -18.21
N CYS A 567 -4.63 3.16 -17.61
CA CYS A 567 -5.35 2.71 -16.42
C CYS A 567 -6.22 1.47 -16.69
N GLY A 568 -6.81 1.35 -17.89
CA GLY A 568 -7.54 0.17 -18.32
C GLY A 568 -6.65 -1.06 -18.37
N ILE A 569 -5.47 -0.96 -19.01
CA ILE A 569 -4.47 -2.03 -19.06
C ILE A 569 -4.07 -2.46 -17.64
N LEU A 570 -3.75 -1.51 -16.76
CA LEU A 570 -3.38 -1.81 -15.37
C LEU A 570 -4.54 -2.42 -14.58
N GLY A 571 -5.78 -1.96 -14.80
CA GLY A 571 -6.98 -2.54 -14.21
C GLY A 571 -7.19 -3.99 -14.64
N TYR A 572 -6.94 -4.30 -15.91
CA TYR A 572 -7.01 -5.65 -16.47
C TYR A 572 -5.86 -6.54 -15.98
N TRP A 573 -4.62 -6.04 -15.95
CA TRP A 573 -3.48 -6.79 -15.43
C TRP A 573 -3.56 -7.03 -13.92
N GLY A 574 -4.23 -6.13 -13.19
CA GLY A 574 -4.59 -6.35 -11.80
C GLY A 574 -5.63 -7.45 -11.63
N ARG A 575 -6.64 -7.49 -12.51
CA ARG A 575 -7.75 -8.45 -12.49
C ARG A 575 -8.26 -8.72 -13.91
N GLN A 576 -7.97 -9.92 -14.43
CA GLN A 576 -8.31 -10.27 -15.82
C GLN A 576 -9.83 -10.34 -16.05
N ASP A 577 -10.60 -10.66 -15.02
CA ASP A 577 -12.07 -10.60 -14.97
C ASP A 577 -12.63 -9.19 -15.19
N HIS A 578 -11.80 -8.14 -15.14
CA HIS A 578 -12.22 -6.79 -15.51
C HIS A 578 -12.30 -6.54 -17.02
N LEU A 579 -11.89 -7.48 -17.88
CA LEU A 579 -11.83 -7.25 -19.32
C LEU A 579 -13.15 -6.73 -19.91
N GLY A 580 -14.28 -7.36 -19.56
CA GLY A 580 -15.59 -6.96 -20.06
C GLY A 580 -16.05 -5.59 -19.55
N VAL A 581 -15.85 -5.29 -18.26
CA VAL A 581 -16.20 -3.97 -17.71
C VAL A 581 -15.30 -2.88 -18.29
N ILE A 582 -14.01 -3.13 -18.48
CA ILE A 582 -13.05 -2.21 -19.11
C ILE A 582 -13.50 -1.90 -20.53
N ALA A 583 -13.89 -2.91 -21.30
CA ALA A 583 -14.44 -2.70 -22.64
C ALA A 583 -15.70 -1.83 -22.63
N ALA A 584 -16.61 -2.10 -21.70
CA ALA A 584 -17.89 -1.41 -21.59
C ALA A 584 -17.77 0.06 -21.12
N ILE A 585 -16.86 0.37 -20.18
CA ILE A 585 -16.70 1.76 -19.70
C ILE A 585 -16.22 2.72 -20.79
N ALA A 586 -15.63 2.23 -21.89
CA ALA A 586 -15.29 3.05 -23.07
C ALA A 586 -16.50 3.88 -23.54
N LEU A 587 -17.70 3.30 -23.42
CA LEU A 587 -18.96 3.92 -23.82
C LEU A 587 -19.34 5.14 -22.95
N LEU A 588 -18.69 5.36 -21.80
CA LEU A 588 -18.79 6.62 -21.05
C LEU A 588 -18.41 7.84 -21.90
N THR A 589 -17.60 7.67 -22.93
CA THR A 589 -17.25 8.76 -23.87
C THR A 589 -18.43 9.22 -24.74
N LEU A 590 -19.49 8.42 -24.83
CA LEU A 590 -20.72 8.72 -25.57
C LEU A 590 -21.80 9.37 -24.69
N GLU A 591 -21.65 9.30 -23.37
CA GLU A 591 -22.59 9.89 -22.42
C GLU A 591 -22.59 11.43 -22.55
N PRO A 592 -23.75 12.10 -22.55
CA PRO A 592 -23.80 13.51 -22.91
C PRO A 592 -23.21 14.41 -21.81
N VAL A 593 -22.46 15.43 -22.22
CA VAL A 593 -21.95 16.47 -21.29
C VAL A 593 -23.08 17.37 -20.78
N LYS A 594 -24.01 17.75 -21.67
CA LYS A 594 -25.23 18.53 -21.37
C LYS A 594 -26.46 17.86 -22.00
N GLY A 595 -27.64 18.09 -21.43
CA GLY A 595 -28.90 17.53 -21.92
C GLY A 595 -29.14 16.07 -21.50
N PRO A 596 -30.26 15.47 -21.95
CA PRO A 596 -30.68 14.15 -21.51
C PRO A 596 -29.82 13.03 -22.13
N THR A 597 -29.74 11.91 -21.41
CA THR A 597 -29.03 10.72 -21.92
C THR A 597 -29.65 10.22 -23.22
N GLY A 598 -30.99 10.27 -23.33
CA GLY A 598 -31.74 9.73 -24.47
C GLY A 598 -31.77 8.20 -24.44
N GLY A 599 -32.56 7.57 -25.30
CA GLY A 599 -32.64 6.11 -25.42
C GLY A 599 -31.54 5.50 -26.30
N TRP A 600 -31.73 4.25 -26.70
CA TRP A 600 -30.78 3.54 -27.57
C TRP A 600 -30.60 4.20 -28.94
N LYS A 601 -31.64 4.83 -29.49
CA LYS A 601 -31.57 5.55 -30.77
C LYS A 601 -30.58 6.70 -30.70
N GLU A 602 -30.70 7.57 -29.70
CA GLU A 602 -29.77 8.69 -29.50
C GLU A 602 -28.36 8.20 -29.18
N TYR A 603 -28.25 7.10 -28.44
CA TYR A 603 -26.96 6.48 -28.12
C TYR A 603 -26.23 6.00 -29.39
N TRP A 604 -26.97 5.36 -30.30
CA TRP A 604 -26.45 4.90 -31.59
C TRP A 604 -25.98 6.05 -32.47
N GLU A 605 -26.73 7.16 -32.53
CA GLU A 605 -26.29 8.35 -33.27
C GLU A 605 -25.00 8.94 -32.70
N ARG A 606 -24.83 8.96 -31.37
CA ARG A 606 -23.57 9.40 -30.75
C ARG A 606 -22.44 8.43 -31.01
N PHE A 607 -22.70 7.12 -31.04
CA PHE A 607 -21.71 6.11 -31.40
C PHE A 607 -21.14 6.35 -32.80
N LYS A 608 -21.99 6.60 -33.81
CA LYS A 608 -21.57 6.90 -35.18
C LYS A 608 -20.60 8.10 -35.28
N ILE A 609 -20.73 9.07 -34.39
CA ILE A 609 -19.87 10.27 -34.36
C ILE A 609 -18.61 10.01 -33.51
N GLY A 610 -18.75 9.28 -32.40
CA GLY A 610 -17.73 9.10 -31.38
C GLY A 610 -16.86 7.84 -31.51
N TRP A 611 -17.13 6.95 -32.46
CA TRP A 611 -16.51 5.61 -32.54
C TRP A 611 -14.98 5.62 -32.53
N HIS A 612 -14.34 6.64 -33.11
CA HIS A 612 -12.89 6.74 -33.15
C HIS A 612 -12.25 6.72 -31.74
N ARG A 613 -12.91 7.34 -30.73
CA ARG A 613 -12.41 7.34 -29.35
C ARG A 613 -12.44 5.94 -28.75
N LEU A 614 -13.49 5.20 -29.05
CA LEU A 614 -13.66 3.81 -28.65
C LEU A 614 -12.62 2.93 -29.32
N ALA A 615 -12.39 3.11 -30.62
CA ALA A 615 -11.39 2.38 -31.38
C ALA A 615 -9.99 2.57 -30.80
N TYR A 616 -9.59 3.80 -30.46
CA TYR A 616 -8.30 4.04 -29.79
C TYR A 616 -8.23 3.35 -28.43
N TYR A 617 -9.28 3.47 -27.62
CA TYR A 617 -9.31 2.87 -26.30
C TYR A 617 -9.29 1.34 -26.34
N TRP A 618 -10.08 0.71 -27.21
CA TRP A 618 -10.13 -0.75 -27.36
C TRP A 618 -8.88 -1.30 -28.01
N THR A 619 -8.36 -0.67 -29.07
CA THR A 619 -7.11 -1.11 -29.71
C THR A 619 -5.95 -1.01 -28.73
N GLY A 620 -5.78 0.16 -28.10
CA GLY A 620 -4.68 0.37 -27.16
C GLY A 620 -4.85 -0.38 -25.83
N GLY A 621 -6.06 -0.41 -25.28
CA GLY A 621 -6.31 -0.95 -23.94
C GLY A 621 -6.54 -2.45 -23.91
N ILE A 622 -7.31 -2.96 -24.87
CA ILE A 622 -7.70 -4.38 -24.90
C ILE A 622 -6.74 -5.15 -25.77
N VAL A 623 -6.59 -4.78 -27.05
CA VAL A 623 -5.78 -5.60 -27.98
C VAL A 623 -4.31 -5.59 -27.58
N ILE A 624 -3.73 -4.41 -27.33
CA ILE A 624 -2.32 -4.33 -26.87
C ILE A 624 -2.20 -4.84 -25.43
N GLY A 625 -3.10 -4.47 -24.51
CA GLY A 625 -3.03 -4.90 -23.11
C GLY A 625 -3.07 -6.42 -22.92
N VAL A 626 -4.01 -7.09 -23.61
CA VAL A 626 -4.11 -8.56 -23.65
C VAL A 626 -2.96 -9.16 -24.45
N GLY A 627 -2.64 -8.58 -25.61
CA GLY A 627 -1.56 -9.03 -26.47
C GLY A 627 -0.19 -9.04 -25.79
N LEU A 628 0.11 -8.06 -24.93
CA LEU A 628 1.34 -8.02 -24.14
C LEU A 628 1.41 -9.15 -23.11
N VAL A 629 0.29 -9.52 -22.49
CA VAL A 629 0.22 -10.68 -21.57
C VAL A 629 0.45 -11.98 -22.35
N CYS A 630 -0.26 -12.16 -23.47
CA CYS A 630 -0.09 -13.34 -24.33
C CYS A 630 1.34 -13.44 -24.88
N TRP A 631 1.92 -12.31 -25.32
CA TRP A 631 3.29 -12.25 -25.80
C TRP A 631 4.29 -12.63 -24.71
N ARG A 632 4.18 -12.05 -23.52
CA ARG A 632 5.04 -12.41 -22.39
C ARG A 632 4.91 -13.89 -22.04
N ASN A 633 3.68 -14.42 -21.99
CA ASN A 633 3.45 -15.84 -21.74
C ASN A 633 4.06 -16.74 -22.82
N TRP A 634 4.02 -16.31 -24.08
CA TRP A 634 4.68 -17.01 -25.19
C TRP A 634 6.20 -17.00 -25.06
N VAL A 635 6.82 -15.86 -24.69
CA VAL A 635 8.27 -15.77 -24.44
C VAL A 635 8.70 -16.64 -23.26
N LEU A 636 7.81 -16.86 -22.28
CA LEU A 636 8.03 -17.74 -21.13
C LEU A 636 7.74 -19.22 -21.43
N GLU A 637 7.57 -19.59 -22.70
CA GLU A 637 7.27 -20.96 -23.15
C GLU A 637 5.95 -21.53 -22.59
N ALA A 638 5.13 -20.71 -21.93
CA ALA A 638 3.82 -21.13 -21.46
C ALA A 638 2.84 -21.26 -22.65
N GLY A 639 2.97 -20.40 -23.66
CA GLY A 639 2.12 -20.35 -24.85
C GLY A 639 1.42 -19.01 -25.03
N PHE A 640 0.81 -18.78 -26.20
CA PHE A 640 0.11 -17.52 -26.50
C PHE A 640 -1.36 -17.59 -26.06
N PHE A 641 -1.60 -17.42 -24.76
CA PHE A 641 -2.94 -17.41 -24.18
C PHE A 641 -3.07 -16.41 -23.04
N ILE A 642 -4.32 -16.09 -22.69
CA ILE A 642 -4.67 -15.14 -21.63
C ILE A 642 -4.37 -15.72 -20.23
N ALA A 643 -4.61 -17.03 -20.05
CA ALA A 643 -4.37 -17.76 -18.80
C ALA A 643 -3.85 -19.17 -19.10
N GLY A 644 -2.95 -19.67 -18.24
CA GLY A 644 -2.30 -20.99 -18.34
C GLY A 644 -3.26 -22.16 -18.57
N LYS A 645 -2.92 -23.04 -19.52
CA LYS A 645 -3.51 -24.39 -19.58
C LYS A 645 -3.16 -25.12 -18.27
N GLY A 646 -4.16 -25.50 -17.47
CA GLY A 646 -3.97 -26.18 -16.18
C GLY A 646 -4.17 -25.30 -14.94
N HIS A 647 -4.75 -24.10 -15.06
CA HIS A 647 -5.19 -23.37 -13.87
C HIS A 647 -6.32 -24.19 -13.18
N PRO A 648 -6.26 -24.46 -11.86
CA PRO A 648 -7.27 -25.25 -11.14
C PRO A 648 -8.71 -24.75 -11.24
N ARG A 649 -8.93 -23.56 -11.85
CA ARG A 649 -10.25 -22.94 -12.02
C ARG A 649 -10.92 -23.36 -13.33
N PHE A 650 -10.19 -23.96 -14.27
CA PHE A 650 -10.77 -24.49 -15.51
C PHE A 650 -11.06 -26.00 -15.43
N GLU A 651 -10.70 -26.67 -14.32
CA GLU A 651 -10.82 -28.13 -14.18
C GLU A 651 -12.06 -28.59 -13.37
N ASP A 652 -12.78 -27.70 -12.68
CA ASP A 652 -13.99 -28.10 -11.94
C ASP A 652 -15.24 -28.06 -12.85
N GLU A 653 -15.48 -29.17 -13.57
CA GLU A 653 -16.63 -29.39 -14.46
C GLU A 653 -18.00 -29.52 -13.74
N GLY A 654 -18.05 -29.37 -12.41
CA GLY A 654 -19.24 -29.71 -11.59
C GLY A 654 -20.02 -28.56 -10.95
N VAL A 655 -19.51 -27.32 -10.95
CA VAL A 655 -20.17 -26.20 -10.25
C VAL A 655 -20.97 -25.36 -11.23
N THR A 656 -22.28 -25.23 -11.00
CA THR A 656 -23.13 -24.35 -11.83
C THR A 656 -22.72 -22.89 -11.64
N PRO A 657 -22.49 -22.13 -12.74
CA PRO A 657 -22.06 -20.73 -12.66
C PRO A 657 -22.99 -19.84 -11.83
N LEU A 658 -24.28 -20.19 -11.78
CA LEU A 658 -25.33 -19.45 -11.08
C LEU A 658 -25.14 -19.38 -9.56
N TRP A 659 -24.50 -20.37 -8.93
CA TRP A 659 -24.30 -20.39 -7.48
C TRP A 659 -23.43 -19.21 -7.00
N HIS A 660 -22.43 -18.84 -7.77
CA HIS A 660 -21.53 -17.73 -7.43
C HIS A 660 -22.15 -16.35 -7.68
N PHE A 661 -23.25 -16.23 -8.43
CA PHE A 661 -23.89 -14.93 -8.64
C PHE A 661 -24.38 -14.31 -7.34
N TYR A 662 -24.92 -15.11 -6.42
CA TYR A 662 -25.31 -14.61 -5.10
C TYR A 662 -24.10 -13.99 -4.39
N GLU A 663 -22.96 -14.68 -4.37
CA GLU A 663 -21.75 -14.21 -3.71
C GLU A 663 -21.18 -12.97 -4.37
N ILE A 664 -21.20 -12.89 -5.69
CA ILE A 664 -20.71 -11.72 -6.45
C ILE A 664 -21.63 -10.50 -6.24
N ILE A 665 -22.95 -10.69 -6.22
CA ILE A 665 -23.91 -9.58 -6.07
C ILE A 665 -23.96 -9.10 -4.61
N THR A 666 -23.92 -10.03 -3.66
CA THR A 666 -24.15 -9.70 -2.25
C THR A 666 -22.87 -9.51 -1.44
N GLY A 667 -21.75 -10.07 -1.89
CA GLY A 667 -20.52 -10.12 -1.11
C GLY A 667 -20.71 -10.93 0.18
N ASN A 668 -21.58 -11.95 0.18
CA ASN A 668 -21.85 -12.88 1.26
C ASN A 668 -21.98 -14.31 0.70
N ASN A 669 -21.52 -15.31 1.45
CA ASN A 669 -21.72 -16.72 1.06
C ASN A 669 -23.18 -17.10 1.29
N TRP A 670 -23.83 -17.76 0.34
CA TRP A 670 -25.15 -18.34 0.57
C TRP A 670 -25.07 -19.45 1.66
N PRO A 671 -26.04 -19.57 2.59
CA PRO A 671 -27.30 -18.83 2.71
C PRO A 671 -27.25 -17.64 3.69
N ILE A 672 -26.08 -17.06 3.97
CA ILE A 672 -25.97 -15.93 4.91
C ILE A 672 -26.79 -14.76 4.38
N PRO A 673 -27.71 -14.18 5.19
CA PRO A 673 -28.57 -13.08 4.75
C PRO A 673 -27.79 -11.88 4.18
N MET A 674 -28.45 -11.14 3.29
CA MET A 674 -27.90 -9.93 2.68
C MET A 674 -27.52 -8.91 3.74
N SER A 675 -26.25 -8.48 3.73
CA SER A 675 -25.80 -7.34 4.52
C SER A 675 -26.38 -6.03 3.98
N ILE A 676 -26.30 -4.95 4.75
CA ILE A 676 -26.70 -3.61 4.26
C ILE A 676 -25.95 -3.28 2.96
N SER A 677 -24.65 -3.56 2.89
CA SER A 677 -23.87 -3.37 1.66
C SER A 677 -24.43 -4.18 0.50
N ALA A 678 -24.85 -5.44 0.72
CA ALA A 678 -25.49 -6.29 -0.29
C ALA A 678 -26.79 -5.67 -0.85
N TYR A 679 -27.61 -5.04 0.00
CA TYR A 679 -28.82 -4.36 -0.47
C TYR A 679 -28.52 -3.16 -1.37
N PHE A 680 -27.54 -2.33 -1.00
CA PHE A 680 -27.12 -1.20 -1.84
C PHE A 680 -26.57 -1.67 -3.18
N LEU A 681 -25.80 -2.73 -3.15
CA LEU A 681 -25.23 -3.40 -4.29
C LEU A 681 -26.30 -3.93 -5.26
N ALA A 682 -27.18 -4.81 -4.77
CA ALA A 682 -28.25 -5.39 -5.55
C ALA A 682 -29.18 -4.31 -6.13
N SER A 683 -29.51 -3.29 -5.34
CA SER A 683 -30.36 -2.17 -5.78
C SER A 683 -29.69 -1.35 -6.89
N GLY A 684 -28.41 -1.04 -6.74
CA GLY A 684 -27.63 -0.30 -7.74
C GLY A 684 -27.52 -1.05 -9.07
N LEU A 685 -27.26 -2.36 -9.02
CA LEU A 685 -27.25 -3.24 -10.19
C LEU A 685 -28.61 -3.29 -10.86
N PHE A 686 -29.66 -3.55 -10.08
CA PHE A 686 -31.03 -3.64 -10.59
C PHE A 686 -31.42 -2.36 -11.33
N VAL A 687 -31.18 -1.20 -10.72
CA VAL A 687 -31.43 0.12 -11.32
C VAL A 687 -30.71 0.28 -12.66
N ALA A 688 -29.44 -0.12 -12.73
CA ALA A 688 -28.63 0.06 -13.93
C ALA A 688 -29.03 -0.89 -15.07
N LEU A 689 -29.38 -2.14 -14.75
CA LEU A 689 -29.90 -3.09 -15.74
C LEU A 689 -31.31 -2.69 -16.20
N LEU A 690 -32.16 -2.25 -15.28
CA LEU A 690 -33.50 -1.77 -15.59
C LEU A 690 -33.44 -0.59 -16.58
N ALA A 691 -32.48 0.32 -16.40
CA ALA A 691 -32.30 1.47 -17.28
C ALA A 691 -31.94 1.11 -18.73
N LEU A 692 -31.48 -0.12 -19.02
CA LEU A 692 -31.27 -0.61 -20.39
C LEU A 692 -32.58 -0.92 -21.11
N VAL A 693 -33.61 -1.34 -20.38
CA VAL A 693 -34.87 -1.85 -20.94
C VAL A 693 -36.01 -0.87 -20.74
N TRP A 694 -36.11 -0.27 -19.55
CA TRP A 694 -37.21 0.59 -19.15
C TRP A 694 -36.73 1.89 -18.52
N ARG A 695 -37.17 3.02 -19.07
CA ARG A 695 -36.65 4.36 -18.72
C ARG A 695 -37.74 5.35 -18.32
N PRO A 696 -38.42 5.12 -17.18
CA PRO A 696 -39.34 6.09 -16.62
C PRO A 696 -38.62 7.41 -16.26
N LYS A 697 -39.38 8.45 -15.90
CA LYS A 697 -38.84 9.79 -15.58
C LYS A 697 -37.58 9.78 -14.68
N PRO A 698 -37.48 8.95 -13.61
CA PRO A 698 -36.26 8.88 -12.79
C PRO A 698 -35.02 8.27 -13.49
N LEU A 699 -35.21 7.45 -14.52
CA LEU A 699 -34.15 6.79 -15.29
C LEU A 699 -33.90 7.43 -16.67
N PHE A 700 -34.68 8.44 -17.04
CA PHE A 700 -34.56 9.12 -18.34
C PHE A 700 -33.17 9.76 -18.55
N ASN A 701 -32.53 10.22 -17.47
CA ASN A 701 -31.17 10.78 -17.48
C ASN A 701 -30.11 9.82 -16.91
N PHE A 702 -30.45 8.54 -16.70
CA PHE A 702 -29.50 7.54 -16.24
C PHE A 702 -28.48 7.20 -17.35
N PRO A 703 -27.17 7.11 -17.07
CA PRO A 703 -26.18 6.74 -18.09
C PRO A 703 -26.31 5.28 -18.53
N LEU A 704 -26.53 5.02 -19.83
CA LEU A 704 -26.69 3.65 -20.36
C LEU A 704 -25.41 2.82 -20.21
N SER A 705 -24.26 3.50 -20.26
CA SER A 705 -22.96 2.85 -20.11
C SER A 705 -22.82 2.06 -18.80
N PHE A 706 -23.56 2.40 -17.74
CA PHE A 706 -23.49 1.66 -16.46
C PHE A 706 -24.15 0.29 -16.56
N GLY A 707 -25.31 0.18 -17.22
CA GLY A 707 -25.94 -1.11 -17.45
C GLY A 707 -25.04 -2.02 -18.28
N ILE A 708 -24.43 -1.48 -19.35
CA ILE A 708 -23.48 -2.21 -20.19
C ILE A 708 -22.21 -2.57 -19.40
N ALA A 709 -21.72 -1.68 -18.53
CA ALA A 709 -20.59 -1.95 -17.64
C ALA A 709 -20.86 -3.10 -16.69
N PHE A 710 -22.08 -3.22 -16.13
CA PHE A 710 -22.44 -4.40 -15.34
C PHE A 710 -22.51 -5.67 -16.18
N LEU A 711 -23.14 -5.63 -17.37
CA LEU A 711 -23.12 -6.80 -18.25
C LEU A 711 -21.69 -7.25 -18.58
N GLY A 712 -20.79 -6.29 -18.85
CA GLY A 712 -19.37 -6.56 -19.07
C GLY A 712 -18.66 -7.09 -17.82
N LEU A 713 -18.99 -6.58 -16.63
CA LEU A 713 -18.45 -7.07 -15.36
C LEU A 713 -18.89 -8.51 -15.06
N PHE A 714 -20.15 -8.83 -15.39
CA PHE A 714 -20.73 -10.15 -15.12
C PHE A 714 -20.42 -11.19 -16.21
N ALA A 715 -20.05 -10.77 -17.41
CA ALA A 715 -19.81 -11.67 -18.53
C ALA A 715 -18.84 -12.83 -18.19
N PRO A 716 -17.67 -12.61 -17.55
CA PRO A 716 -16.79 -13.72 -17.19
C PRO A 716 -17.46 -14.77 -16.30
N TYR A 717 -18.35 -14.37 -15.38
CA TYR A 717 -19.05 -15.28 -14.46
C TYR A 717 -20.21 -16.03 -15.09
N ILE A 718 -20.73 -15.53 -16.22
CA ILE A 718 -21.74 -16.26 -16.99
C ILE A 718 -21.08 -17.41 -17.74
N PHE A 719 -19.89 -17.17 -18.31
CA PHE A 719 -19.24 -18.09 -19.26
C PHE A 719 -18.15 -18.96 -18.63
N VAL A 720 -17.63 -18.60 -17.46
CA VAL A 720 -16.53 -19.30 -16.79
C VAL A 720 -16.91 -19.60 -15.35
N SER A 721 -16.81 -20.88 -14.96
CA SER A 721 -16.91 -21.27 -13.56
C SER A 721 -15.69 -20.75 -12.81
N THR A 722 -15.90 -19.96 -11.76
CA THR A 722 -14.81 -19.42 -10.94
C THR A 722 -15.14 -19.57 -9.47
N ILE A 723 -14.21 -20.11 -8.68
CA ILE A 723 -14.33 -20.15 -7.22
C ILE A 723 -14.32 -18.70 -6.70
N ALA A 724 -15.47 -18.26 -6.19
CA ALA A 724 -15.62 -16.96 -5.57
C ALA A 724 -15.30 -16.99 -4.07
N TYR A 725 -14.56 -15.98 -3.60
CA TYR A 725 -14.32 -15.73 -2.18
C TYR A 725 -15.05 -14.47 -1.78
N SER A 726 -16.13 -14.60 -1.03
CA SER A 726 -16.80 -13.45 -0.47
C SER A 726 -15.88 -12.68 0.51
N PRO A 727 -15.86 -11.33 0.49
CA PRO A 727 -16.58 -10.40 -0.39
C PRO A 727 -15.73 -9.89 -1.58
N ARG A 728 -14.59 -10.53 -1.85
CA ARG A 728 -13.52 -10.00 -2.73
C ARG A 728 -14.02 -9.68 -4.13
N TRP A 729 -14.88 -10.53 -4.69
CA TRP A 729 -15.39 -10.40 -6.05
C TRP A 729 -16.39 -9.25 -6.22
N SER A 730 -17.07 -8.88 -5.14
CA SER A 730 -18.02 -7.75 -5.11
C SER A 730 -17.34 -6.40 -4.90
N LEU A 731 -16.06 -6.38 -4.55
CA LEU A 731 -15.35 -5.15 -4.20
C LEU A 731 -15.26 -4.18 -5.40
N HIS A 732 -15.05 -4.71 -6.60
CA HIS A 732 -14.96 -3.92 -7.85
C HIS A 732 -16.31 -3.37 -8.31
N PHE A 733 -17.36 -4.06 -7.92
CA PHE A 733 -18.75 -3.77 -8.22
C PHE A 733 -19.30 -2.65 -7.31
N LEU A 734 -18.83 -2.60 -6.06
CA LEU A 734 -19.29 -1.67 -5.02
C LEU A 734 -19.41 -0.21 -5.46
N PRO A 735 -18.37 0.41 -6.04
CA PRO A 735 -18.47 1.83 -6.34
C PRO A 735 -19.38 2.08 -7.57
N LEU A 736 -19.49 1.16 -8.53
CA LEU A 736 -20.38 1.29 -9.70
C LEU A 736 -21.84 1.18 -9.28
N ALA A 737 -22.16 0.19 -8.43
CA ALA A 737 -23.51 -0.05 -7.93
C ALA A 737 -23.98 1.13 -7.08
N LEU A 738 -23.13 1.60 -6.17
CA LEU A 738 -23.44 2.75 -5.36
C LEU A 738 -23.68 3.99 -6.22
N LEU A 739 -22.82 4.27 -7.20
CA LEU A 739 -22.99 5.42 -8.08
C LEU A 739 -24.30 5.32 -8.88
N SER A 740 -24.67 4.13 -9.36
CA SER A 740 -25.94 3.87 -10.04
C SER A 740 -27.13 4.18 -9.15
N LEU A 741 -27.11 3.67 -7.91
CA LEU A 741 -28.16 3.93 -6.94
C LEU A 741 -28.27 5.42 -6.62
N MET A 742 -27.14 6.11 -6.41
CA MET A 742 -27.11 7.54 -6.10
C MET A 742 -27.64 8.39 -7.26
N ILE A 743 -27.37 8.03 -8.52
CA ILE A 743 -27.95 8.70 -9.70
C ILE A 743 -29.47 8.57 -9.69
N PHE A 744 -29.97 7.36 -9.44
CA PHE A 744 -31.41 7.12 -9.37
C PHE A 744 -32.07 7.89 -8.23
N LEU A 745 -31.55 7.77 -7.00
CA LEU A 745 -32.07 8.50 -5.84
C LEU A 745 -32.03 10.01 -6.07
N ASN A 746 -30.98 10.53 -6.69
CA ASN A 746 -30.89 11.95 -7.04
C ASN A 746 -32.01 12.38 -8.00
N ASN A 747 -32.35 11.54 -8.98
CA ASN A 747 -33.42 11.86 -9.93
C ASN A 747 -34.82 11.72 -9.29
N VAL A 748 -35.02 10.77 -8.38
CA VAL A 748 -36.26 10.60 -7.61
C VAL A 748 -36.47 11.79 -6.67
N PHE A 749 -35.43 12.20 -5.96
CA PHE A 749 -35.50 13.25 -4.94
C PHE A 749 -35.08 14.63 -5.46
N LYS A 750 -35.08 14.85 -6.78
CA LYS A 750 -34.59 16.10 -7.37
C LYS A 750 -35.30 17.35 -6.84
N GLU A 751 -36.59 17.21 -6.47
CA GLU A 751 -37.44 18.28 -5.93
C GLU A 751 -37.41 18.35 -4.39
N ASN A 752 -36.58 17.53 -3.72
CA ASN A 752 -36.51 17.52 -2.26
C ASN A 752 -35.92 18.84 -1.72
N ARG A 753 -36.67 19.50 -0.83
CA ARG A 753 -36.30 20.79 -0.21
C ARG A 753 -34.94 20.79 0.47
N ILE A 754 -34.50 19.67 1.06
CA ILE A 754 -33.19 19.57 1.70
C ILE A 754 -32.09 19.63 0.64
N ILE A 755 -32.22 18.85 -0.43
CA ILE A 755 -31.26 18.84 -1.54
C ILE A 755 -31.22 20.22 -2.20
N LEU A 756 -32.38 20.84 -2.43
CA LEU A 756 -32.48 22.19 -2.97
C LEU A 756 -31.76 23.22 -2.09
N LYS A 757 -31.94 23.18 -0.76
CA LYS A 757 -31.24 24.11 0.16
C LYS A 757 -29.71 24.01 0.10
N PHE A 758 -29.16 22.81 -0.08
CA PHE A 758 -27.72 22.62 -0.27
C PHE A 758 -27.25 23.09 -1.67
N ASN A 759 -28.17 23.25 -2.62
CA ASN A 759 -27.88 23.62 -4.01
C ASN A 759 -28.16 25.08 -4.34
N GLU A 760 -29.11 25.74 -3.68
CA GLU A 760 -29.60 27.10 -3.95
C GLU A 760 -28.54 28.20 -3.78
N LYS A 761 -27.35 27.86 -3.25
CA LYS A 761 -26.23 28.81 -3.06
C LYS A 761 -25.01 28.52 -3.95
N ASN A 762 -25.17 27.67 -4.97
CA ASN A 762 -24.12 27.34 -5.95
C ASN A 762 -24.25 28.13 -7.26
#